data_AF-A0A974UU59-F1
#
_entry.id   AF-A0A974UU59-F1
#
_cell.length_a   1.000
_cell.length_b   1.000
_cell.length_c   1.000
_cell.angle_alpha   90.00
_cell.angle_beta   90.00
_cell.angle_gamma   90.00
#
_symmetry.space_group_name_H-M   'P 1'
#
loop_
_entity.id
_entity.type
_entity.pdbx_description
1 polymer ?
#
loop_
_entity_poly.entity_id
_entity_poly.type
_entity_poly.pdbx_seq_one_letter_code
_entity_poly.pdbx_strand_id
1 'polypeptide(L)'
;MAVDNERIAAFIGESPLRQQVASVLQRAGFLIVWVFEEANGSRWGLYLKLPPTLKELFGTGREVLFWVVQSADFQARTITQADSHIRKNRPRLCEDFAIVATHDKSTAEHAAETASTLSTIFVGFNLDHFKEYEPWGPRSFVRELQAQLYSHDLYDLPGAVTRSEDFFGRREIVTEIASRLRQGSRHVGLFGLRKIGKTSLLYRLKSTLLNVDNVYVTHIDIERLDAINATAEYLIWSLGESIYDAHRHMRRITGLLLFGKYRIFTEVDDKASVFELFDHDLRKVLSSTKRPIVVLLDEIELLSPDLPGSKWGGAFVRVWRLLRGIDQQFPGRISYFTTGTNASIFESNFVGGQENPAYNYVSVEYLKPLHREDVSKLLVGLGSRIGLTWDEKSTSRVFDATGGHPALVRSLASLIHRTNRSFESVKTITSDDVDLAIKNFLNERSSLLGQIVTVLDEQYPDEYLLLEFLATGRVAEFRQYAAEFPSDVAHLLGYGICTDPNSSRRLEIELLQTFIQRRERSKALAATGTVGLPPGSMIDEYKIVSSIGHVGGYSTVYAADTPIGSTVAVKVFRSGLLSILQRELEPLQEISHPNVVKVLDYGKTADGLVYMVTEYLEGDSLRAYCTRSTRASERVVASWLAQLLSAMVSFHPNDAKVQRLRSADELSVDDLGDLEEARHGFVHRDIKPENIIASNRGVVLIDFNISSQASMPVITESGTLGYQPPDGAGVRWTPDVDLYQLGITMLQVSLGIEFTGDNVEDIRTLANEELSSQLGRILLKMTAPSRAQRYANADGALGAVRALQM
;
A
#
# COMPACT_ATOMS: atom_id res chain seq x y z
N MET A 1 -34.19 18.74 -33.22
CA MET A 1 -35.26 18.65 -34.24
C MET A 1 -36.53 19.17 -33.60
N ALA A 2 -37.36 19.91 -34.34
CA ALA A 2 -38.70 20.29 -33.87
C ALA A 2 -39.59 19.05 -33.73
N VAL A 3 -40.59 19.10 -32.84
CA VAL A 3 -41.57 18.02 -32.68
C VAL A 3 -42.48 17.99 -33.91
N ASP A 4 -42.54 16.85 -34.59
CA ASP A 4 -43.36 16.65 -35.79
C ASP A 4 -44.66 15.94 -35.39
N ASN A 5 -45.67 16.73 -35.03
CA ASN A 5 -46.96 16.23 -34.53
C ASN A 5 -47.73 15.44 -35.58
N GLU A 6 -47.62 15.79 -36.87
CA GLU A 6 -48.30 15.07 -37.95
C GLU A 6 -47.73 13.67 -38.12
N ARG A 7 -46.39 13.55 -38.14
CA ARG A 7 -45.71 12.25 -38.19
C ARG A 7 -46.06 11.38 -36.99
N ILE A 8 -46.09 11.95 -35.78
CA ILE A 8 -46.44 11.21 -34.56
C ILE A 8 -47.88 10.70 -34.64
N ALA A 9 -48.83 11.55 -35.04
CA ALA A 9 -50.24 11.17 -35.15
C ALA A 9 -50.47 10.09 -36.22
N ALA A 10 -49.84 10.22 -37.40
CA ALA A 10 -49.91 9.22 -38.46
C ALA A 10 -49.37 7.86 -37.99
N PHE A 11 -48.17 7.84 -37.42
CA PHE A 11 -47.53 6.62 -36.92
C PHE A 11 -48.34 5.91 -35.84
N ILE A 12 -48.91 6.66 -34.89
CA ILE A 12 -49.76 6.10 -33.82
C ILE A 12 -51.07 5.56 -34.41
N GLY A 13 -51.65 6.25 -35.40
CA GLY A 13 -52.91 5.88 -36.04
C GLY A 13 -52.89 4.54 -36.78
N GLU A 14 -51.73 4.12 -37.29
CA GLU A 14 -51.54 2.91 -38.12
C GLU A 14 -51.74 1.57 -37.39
N SER A 15 -51.73 1.54 -36.04
CA SER A 15 -51.82 0.28 -35.29
C SER A 15 -52.57 0.44 -33.96
N PRO A 16 -53.55 -0.44 -33.65
CA PRO A 16 -54.24 -0.45 -32.36
C PRO A 16 -53.28 -0.58 -31.17
N LEU A 17 -52.21 -1.37 -31.31
CA LEU A 17 -51.18 -1.52 -30.27
C LEU A 17 -50.45 -0.20 -30.01
N ARG A 18 -50.10 0.55 -31.07
CA ARG A 18 -49.43 1.85 -30.94
C ARG A 18 -50.35 2.86 -30.25
N GLN A 19 -51.64 2.87 -30.59
CA GLN A 19 -52.64 3.72 -29.91
C GLN A 19 -52.75 3.38 -28.42
N GLN A 20 -52.78 2.10 -28.07
CA GLN A 20 -52.83 1.63 -26.68
C GLN A 20 -51.59 2.07 -25.89
N VAL A 21 -50.39 1.82 -26.42
CA VAL A 21 -49.13 2.21 -25.76
C VAL A 21 -49.04 3.72 -25.60
N ALA A 22 -49.34 4.48 -26.66
CA ALA A 22 -49.31 5.94 -26.62
C ALA A 22 -50.30 6.50 -25.58
N SER A 23 -51.51 5.95 -25.50
CA SER A 23 -52.53 6.37 -24.53
C SER A 23 -52.06 6.16 -23.09
N VAL A 24 -51.45 5.02 -22.76
CA VAL A 24 -50.91 4.75 -21.42
C VAL A 24 -49.78 5.71 -21.08
N LEU A 25 -48.82 5.90 -21.99
CA LEU A 25 -47.68 6.81 -21.79
C LEU A 25 -48.12 8.26 -21.59
N GLN A 26 -49.07 8.75 -22.40
CA GLN A 26 -49.61 10.10 -22.29
C GLN A 26 -50.39 10.30 -20.97
N ARG A 27 -51.22 9.33 -20.56
CA ARG A 27 -51.91 9.36 -19.26
C ARG A 27 -50.93 9.33 -18.08
N ALA A 28 -49.81 8.64 -18.24
CA ALA A 28 -48.69 8.63 -17.31
C ALA A 28 -47.85 9.93 -17.32
N GLY A 29 -48.17 10.89 -18.19
CA GLY A 29 -47.53 12.21 -18.24
C GLY A 29 -46.27 12.29 -19.12
N PHE A 30 -45.96 11.25 -19.90
CA PHE A 30 -44.87 11.32 -20.88
C PHE A 30 -45.29 12.09 -22.14
N LEU A 31 -44.34 12.81 -22.74
CA LEU A 31 -44.56 13.45 -24.04
C LEU A 31 -43.78 12.70 -25.12
N ILE A 32 -44.49 12.19 -26.13
CA ILE A 32 -43.89 11.58 -27.31
C ILE A 32 -43.40 12.71 -28.22
N VAL A 33 -42.10 12.74 -28.53
CA VAL A 33 -41.47 13.81 -29.32
C VAL A 33 -40.83 13.31 -30.62
N TRP A 34 -40.72 12.01 -30.79
CA TRP A 34 -40.25 11.37 -32.02
C TRP A 34 -40.72 9.93 -32.11
N VAL A 35 -40.84 9.44 -33.35
CA VAL A 35 -41.24 8.07 -33.67
C VAL A 35 -40.44 7.53 -34.86
N PHE A 36 -40.14 6.25 -34.84
CA PHE A 36 -39.50 5.54 -35.95
C PHE A 36 -39.92 4.08 -36.00
N GLU A 37 -39.78 3.47 -37.17
CA GLU A 37 -40.16 2.09 -37.46
C GLU A 37 -38.99 1.37 -38.14
N GLU A 38 -38.82 0.10 -37.80
CA GLU A 38 -37.87 -0.81 -38.42
C GLU A 38 -38.55 -2.16 -38.71
N ALA A 39 -37.92 -2.97 -39.58
CA ALA A 39 -38.33 -4.35 -39.84
C ALA A 39 -39.84 -4.50 -40.17
N ASN A 40 -40.34 -3.65 -41.06
CA ASN A 40 -41.73 -3.64 -41.54
C ASN A 40 -42.77 -3.63 -40.40
N GLY A 41 -42.53 -2.83 -39.36
CA GLY A 41 -43.49 -2.59 -38.28
C GLY A 41 -43.41 -3.56 -37.11
N SER A 42 -42.69 -4.67 -37.27
CA SER A 42 -42.42 -5.61 -36.16
C SER A 42 -41.55 -5.00 -35.06
N ARG A 43 -40.84 -3.91 -35.38
CA ARG A 43 -40.01 -3.16 -34.43
C ARG A 43 -40.19 -1.67 -34.61
N TRP A 44 -40.28 -0.95 -33.52
CA TRP A 44 -40.42 0.50 -33.56
C TRP A 44 -40.01 1.11 -32.23
N GLY A 45 -39.85 2.43 -32.19
CA GLY A 45 -39.56 3.12 -30.96
C GLY A 45 -40.06 4.55 -30.91
N LEU A 46 -40.16 5.05 -29.68
CA LEU A 46 -40.58 6.40 -29.33
C LEU A 46 -39.46 7.09 -28.58
N TYR A 47 -39.30 8.40 -28.80
CA TYR A 47 -38.52 9.23 -27.91
C TYR A 47 -39.47 9.98 -26.99
N LEU A 48 -39.24 9.85 -25.69
CA LEU A 48 -40.13 10.34 -24.64
C LEU A 48 -39.45 11.44 -23.83
N LYS A 49 -40.16 12.55 -23.58
CA LYS A 49 -39.82 13.44 -22.46
C LYS A 49 -40.48 12.95 -21.19
N LEU A 50 -39.73 12.98 -20.10
CA LEU A 50 -40.15 12.52 -18.79
C LEU A 50 -41.23 13.43 -18.16
N PRO A 51 -42.20 12.85 -17.42
CA PRO A 51 -43.07 13.63 -16.54
C PRO A 51 -42.25 14.34 -15.44
N PRO A 52 -42.77 15.41 -14.82
CA PRO A 52 -42.04 16.20 -13.82
C PRO A 52 -41.44 15.36 -12.69
N THR A 53 -42.20 14.37 -12.20
CA THR A 53 -41.79 13.45 -11.12
C THR A 53 -40.55 12.64 -11.47
N LEU A 54 -40.44 12.12 -12.70
CA LEU A 54 -39.24 11.39 -13.13
C LEU A 54 -38.13 12.34 -13.57
N LYS A 55 -38.47 13.49 -14.13
CA LYS A 55 -37.49 14.50 -14.56
C LYS A 55 -36.65 15.01 -13.39
N GLU A 56 -37.26 15.20 -12.22
CA GLU A 56 -36.58 15.60 -10.99
C GLU A 56 -35.58 14.54 -10.52
N LEU A 57 -35.96 13.25 -10.54
CA LEU A 57 -35.11 12.14 -10.11
C LEU A 57 -33.87 11.95 -10.99
N PHE A 58 -34.02 12.06 -12.31
CA PHE A 58 -32.93 11.84 -13.26
C PHE A 58 -32.13 13.11 -13.60
N GLY A 59 -32.60 14.29 -13.16
CA GLY A 59 -31.90 15.56 -13.40
C GLY A 59 -31.66 15.89 -14.87
N THR A 60 -32.42 15.29 -15.79
CA THR A 60 -32.20 15.42 -17.23
C THR A 60 -33.46 15.81 -17.97
N GLY A 61 -33.32 16.75 -18.92
CA GLY A 61 -34.34 17.06 -19.92
C GLY A 61 -34.19 16.28 -21.22
N ARG A 62 -33.23 15.35 -21.29
CA ARG A 62 -32.98 14.49 -22.46
C ARG A 62 -34.12 13.50 -22.66
N GLU A 63 -34.26 13.01 -23.88
CA GLU A 63 -35.33 12.11 -24.27
C GLU A 63 -34.95 10.66 -23.90
N VAL A 64 -35.92 9.87 -23.43
CA VAL A 64 -35.75 8.43 -23.14
C VAL A 64 -36.24 7.60 -24.31
N LEU A 65 -35.52 6.51 -24.61
CA LEU A 65 -35.94 5.55 -25.62
C LEU A 65 -37.00 4.61 -25.05
N PHE A 66 -38.14 4.50 -25.73
CA PHE A 66 -39.10 3.42 -25.57
C PHE A 66 -39.03 2.53 -26.81
N TRP A 67 -38.55 1.30 -26.65
CA TRP A 67 -38.22 0.37 -27.73
C TRP A 67 -39.16 -0.83 -27.73
N VAL A 68 -39.88 -1.06 -28.82
CA VAL A 68 -40.87 -2.12 -28.93
C VAL A 68 -40.43 -3.16 -29.94
N VAL A 69 -40.47 -4.42 -29.52
CA VAL A 69 -40.25 -5.59 -30.39
C VAL A 69 -41.46 -6.51 -30.28
N GLN A 70 -42.22 -6.63 -31.37
CA GLN A 70 -43.40 -7.49 -31.45
C GLN A 70 -42.96 -8.94 -31.70
N SER A 71 -42.39 -9.57 -30.68
CA SER A 71 -41.99 -10.98 -30.65
C SER A 71 -42.56 -11.65 -29.41
N ALA A 72 -42.98 -12.91 -29.55
CA ALA A 72 -43.45 -13.74 -28.44
C ALA A 72 -42.31 -14.14 -27.50
N ASP A 73 -41.11 -14.37 -28.07
CA ASP A 73 -39.91 -14.72 -27.31
C ASP A 73 -38.96 -13.52 -27.22
N PHE A 74 -38.39 -13.31 -26.04
CA PHE A 74 -37.33 -12.31 -25.85
C PHE A 74 -36.01 -12.78 -26.49
N GLN A 75 -35.28 -11.85 -27.11
CA GLN A 75 -33.98 -12.12 -27.70
C GLN A 75 -32.96 -11.09 -27.20
N ALA A 76 -31.80 -11.56 -26.74
CA ALA A 76 -30.74 -10.69 -26.20
C ALA A 76 -30.34 -9.54 -27.16
N ARG A 77 -30.37 -9.79 -28.48
CA ARG A 77 -30.07 -8.78 -29.51
C ARG A 77 -30.98 -7.54 -29.44
N THR A 78 -32.17 -7.65 -28.86
CA THR A 78 -33.09 -6.53 -28.65
C THR A 78 -32.44 -5.43 -27.82
N ILE A 79 -31.77 -5.79 -26.72
CA ILE A 79 -31.08 -4.84 -25.84
C ILE A 79 -29.87 -4.25 -26.55
N THR A 80 -29.03 -5.07 -27.19
CA THR A 80 -27.84 -4.60 -27.92
C THR A 80 -28.20 -3.62 -29.04
N GLN A 81 -29.33 -3.84 -29.72
CA GLN A 81 -29.83 -2.93 -30.76
C GLN A 81 -30.32 -1.61 -30.18
N ALA A 82 -31.12 -1.66 -29.11
CA ALA A 82 -31.60 -0.46 -28.43
C ALA A 82 -30.43 0.37 -27.87
N ASP A 83 -29.47 -0.27 -27.21
CA ASP A 83 -28.24 0.36 -26.70
C ASP A 83 -27.39 0.97 -27.83
N SER A 84 -27.20 0.25 -28.95
CA SER A 84 -26.54 0.82 -30.12
C SER A 84 -27.30 2.03 -30.69
N HIS A 85 -28.63 2.03 -30.63
CA HIS A 85 -29.45 3.15 -31.11
C HIS A 85 -29.29 4.38 -30.21
N ILE A 86 -29.32 4.19 -28.89
CA ILE A 86 -29.06 5.26 -27.91
C ILE A 86 -27.70 5.91 -28.19
N ARG A 87 -26.64 5.10 -28.32
CA ARG A 87 -25.28 5.61 -28.61
C ARG A 87 -25.18 6.40 -29.91
N LYS A 88 -25.80 5.91 -31.00
CA LYS A 88 -25.78 6.59 -32.32
C LYS A 88 -26.51 7.93 -32.31
N ASN A 89 -27.48 8.10 -31.42
CA ASN A 89 -28.32 9.30 -31.34
C ASN A 89 -27.92 10.24 -30.19
N ARG A 90 -26.72 10.08 -29.61
CA ARG A 90 -26.15 11.07 -28.68
C ARG A 90 -25.94 12.42 -29.39
N PRO A 91 -26.17 13.57 -28.71
CA PRO A 91 -26.54 13.74 -27.30
C PRO A 91 -28.06 13.77 -27.03
N ARG A 92 -28.91 13.43 -28.01
CA ARG A 92 -30.37 13.62 -27.93
C ARG A 92 -31.02 12.69 -26.90
N LEU A 93 -30.69 11.40 -26.96
CA LEU A 93 -31.19 10.40 -26.01
C LEU A 93 -30.36 10.39 -24.73
N CYS A 94 -31.03 10.16 -23.59
CA CYS A 94 -30.36 9.90 -22.32
C CYS A 94 -29.93 8.42 -22.23
N GLU A 95 -29.00 8.14 -21.33
CA GLU A 95 -28.47 6.80 -21.07
C GLU A 95 -28.76 6.31 -19.66
N ASP A 96 -29.53 7.08 -18.90
CA ASP A 96 -29.85 6.74 -17.52
C ASP A 96 -30.73 5.50 -17.48
N PHE A 97 -31.75 5.45 -18.35
CA PHE A 97 -32.53 4.25 -18.59
C PHE A 97 -33.19 4.28 -19.97
N ALA A 98 -33.64 3.10 -20.41
CA ALA A 98 -34.48 2.90 -21.57
C ALA A 98 -35.58 1.88 -21.24
N ILE A 99 -36.72 2.00 -21.92
CA ILE A 99 -37.85 1.11 -21.73
C ILE A 99 -37.93 0.16 -22.92
N VAL A 100 -38.06 -1.14 -22.65
CA VAL A 100 -38.21 -2.18 -23.67
C VAL A 100 -39.52 -2.89 -23.45
N ALA A 101 -40.32 -3.07 -24.50
CA ALA A 101 -41.58 -3.79 -24.43
C ALA A 101 -41.68 -4.90 -25.47
N THR A 102 -42.06 -6.10 -25.04
CA THR A 102 -42.25 -7.29 -25.89
C THR A 102 -43.48 -8.10 -25.45
N HIS A 103 -43.88 -9.14 -26.19
CA HIS A 103 -44.97 -10.04 -25.75
C HIS A 103 -44.48 -11.13 -24.79
N ASP A 104 -43.17 -11.21 -24.53
CA ASP A 104 -42.58 -12.16 -23.58
C ASP A 104 -43.01 -11.83 -22.14
N LYS A 105 -43.48 -12.83 -21.40
CA LYS A 105 -43.96 -12.65 -20.01
C LYS A 105 -42.85 -12.27 -19.04
N SER A 106 -41.60 -12.66 -19.34
CA SER A 106 -40.40 -12.39 -18.56
C SER A 106 -39.56 -11.24 -19.14
N THR A 107 -40.18 -10.32 -19.91
CA THR A 107 -39.46 -9.20 -20.53
C THR A 107 -38.61 -8.41 -19.53
N ALA A 108 -39.11 -8.17 -18.32
CA ALA A 108 -38.38 -7.45 -17.26
C ALA A 108 -37.11 -8.19 -16.83
N GLU A 109 -37.24 -9.48 -16.48
CA GLU A 109 -36.11 -10.32 -16.06
C GLU A 109 -35.07 -10.45 -17.17
N HIS A 110 -35.51 -10.80 -18.38
CA HIS A 110 -34.62 -10.97 -19.53
C HIS A 110 -33.92 -9.66 -19.94
N ALA A 111 -34.60 -8.52 -19.86
CA ALA A 111 -34.00 -7.21 -20.12
C ALA A 111 -32.92 -6.87 -19.09
N ALA A 112 -33.22 -7.05 -17.80
CA ALA A 112 -32.28 -6.79 -16.72
C ALA A 112 -31.04 -7.70 -16.80
N GLU A 113 -31.22 -9.00 -17.01
CA GLU A 113 -30.11 -9.97 -17.16
C GLU A 113 -29.22 -9.64 -18.36
N THR A 114 -29.83 -9.36 -19.52
CA THR A 114 -29.09 -9.04 -20.75
C THR A 114 -28.34 -7.71 -20.63
N ALA A 115 -28.93 -6.73 -19.92
CA ALA A 115 -28.36 -5.40 -19.74
C ALA A 115 -27.35 -5.30 -18.59
N SER A 116 -27.09 -6.37 -17.84
CA SER A 116 -26.25 -6.37 -16.63
C SER A 116 -24.83 -5.79 -16.81
N THR A 117 -24.32 -5.78 -18.04
CA THR A 117 -22.98 -5.23 -18.38
C THR A 117 -23.03 -3.87 -19.08
N LEU A 118 -24.22 -3.35 -19.35
CA LEU A 118 -24.43 -2.10 -20.08
C LEU A 118 -24.52 -0.91 -19.13
N SER A 119 -24.17 0.27 -19.66
CA SER A 119 -24.24 1.53 -18.91
C SER A 119 -25.66 2.04 -18.67
N THR A 120 -26.62 1.58 -19.47
CA THR A 120 -28.02 2.03 -19.46
C THR A 120 -28.90 0.99 -18.80
N ILE A 121 -29.74 1.42 -17.85
CA ILE A 121 -30.74 0.54 -17.23
C ILE A 121 -31.84 0.24 -18.25
N PHE A 122 -32.12 -1.04 -18.49
CA PHE A 122 -33.23 -1.44 -19.36
C PHE A 122 -34.39 -1.97 -18.52
N VAL A 123 -35.51 -1.25 -18.56
CA VAL A 123 -36.75 -1.60 -17.86
C VAL A 123 -37.67 -2.32 -18.82
N GLY A 124 -38.13 -3.52 -18.46
CA GLY A 124 -38.90 -4.38 -19.35
C GLY A 124 -40.39 -4.39 -19.03
N PHE A 125 -41.23 -4.34 -20.06
CA PHE A 125 -42.69 -4.41 -19.95
C PHE A 125 -43.29 -5.43 -20.90
N ASN A 126 -44.30 -6.16 -20.42
CA ASN A 126 -45.10 -7.03 -21.26
C ASN A 126 -46.18 -6.22 -22.01
N LEU A 127 -46.23 -6.34 -23.33
CA LEU A 127 -47.18 -5.62 -24.20
C LEU A 127 -48.63 -6.07 -23.99
N ASP A 128 -48.88 -7.32 -23.60
CA ASP A 128 -50.23 -7.85 -23.42
C ASP A 128 -50.92 -7.26 -22.18
N HIS A 129 -50.13 -6.90 -21.16
CA HIS A 129 -50.63 -6.27 -19.92
C HIS A 129 -50.72 -4.75 -20.01
N PHE A 130 -50.25 -4.11 -21.09
CA PHE A 130 -50.16 -2.65 -21.16
C PHE A 130 -51.52 -1.94 -21.01
N LYS A 131 -52.62 -2.61 -21.41
CA LYS A 131 -54.00 -2.10 -21.28
C LYS A 131 -54.50 -2.08 -19.82
N GLU A 132 -53.87 -2.85 -18.95
CA GLU A 132 -54.28 -3.05 -17.56
C GLU A 132 -53.79 -1.91 -16.66
N TYR A 133 -52.86 -1.09 -17.15
CA TYR A 133 -52.36 0.06 -16.41
C TYR A 133 -53.44 1.11 -16.17
N GLU A 134 -53.67 1.39 -14.89
CA GLU A 134 -54.53 2.46 -14.45
C GLU A 134 -53.83 3.82 -14.66
N PRO A 135 -54.59 4.91 -14.89
CA PRO A 135 -53.99 6.24 -15.05
C PRO A 135 -53.21 6.73 -13.83
N TRP A 136 -53.63 6.33 -12.63
CA TRP A 136 -53.03 6.70 -11.35
C TRP A 136 -53.24 5.57 -10.33
N GLY A 137 -52.49 5.61 -9.22
CA GLY A 137 -52.59 4.62 -8.15
C GLY A 137 -51.57 3.47 -8.25
N PRO A 138 -51.70 2.43 -7.42
CA PRO A 138 -50.70 1.36 -7.29
C PRO A 138 -50.48 0.55 -8.58
N ARG A 139 -51.50 0.44 -9.44
CA ARG A 139 -51.44 -0.25 -10.73
C ARG A 139 -51.13 0.67 -11.91
N SER A 140 -50.51 1.82 -11.66
CA SER A 140 -50.14 2.74 -12.73
C SER A 140 -48.79 2.40 -13.35
N PHE A 141 -48.64 2.68 -14.64
CA PHE A 141 -47.39 2.45 -15.39
C PHE A 141 -46.18 3.12 -14.74
N VAL A 142 -46.35 4.35 -14.22
CA VAL A 142 -45.27 5.09 -13.54
C VAL A 142 -44.81 4.38 -12.27
N ARG A 143 -45.73 3.80 -11.48
CA ARG A 143 -45.39 3.10 -10.26
C ARG A 143 -44.61 1.83 -10.52
N GLU A 144 -45.00 1.05 -11.52
CA GLU A 144 -44.24 -0.15 -11.91
C GLU A 144 -42.87 0.22 -12.49
N LEU A 145 -42.81 1.24 -13.35
CA LEU A 145 -41.54 1.78 -13.86
C LEU A 145 -40.61 2.20 -12.71
N GLN A 146 -41.12 2.93 -11.72
CA GLN A 146 -40.36 3.33 -10.54
C GLN A 146 -39.89 2.13 -9.73
N ALA A 147 -40.76 1.15 -9.47
CA ALA A 147 -40.39 -0.04 -8.71
C ALA A 147 -39.28 -0.84 -9.39
N GLN A 148 -39.37 -1.03 -10.72
CA GLN A 148 -38.31 -1.68 -11.48
C GLN A 148 -37.02 -0.84 -11.44
N LEU A 149 -37.06 0.48 -11.64
CA LEU A 149 -35.88 1.36 -11.54
C LEU A 149 -35.24 1.31 -10.14
N TYR A 150 -36.04 1.35 -9.08
CA TYR A 150 -35.55 1.34 -7.70
C TYR A 150 -34.95 0.00 -7.28
N SER A 151 -35.34 -1.09 -7.93
CA SER A 151 -34.72 -2.41 -7.70
C SER A 151 -33.29 -2.51 -8.22
N HIS A 152 -32.86 -1.60 -9.11
CA HIS A 152 -31.49 -1.56 -9.62
C HIS A 152 -30.55 -0.90 -8.61
N ASP A 153 -29.45 -1.56 -8.28
CA ASP A 153 -28.43 -1.02 -7.39
C ASP A 153 -27.39 -0.22 -8.18
N LEU A 154 -27.52 1.11 -8.20
CA LEU A 154 -26.55 1.99 -8.86
C LEU A 154 -25.24 2.18 -8.08
N TYR A 155 -25.16 1.72 -6.83
CA TYR A 155 -23.92 1.73 -6.07
C TYR A 155 -23.05 0.52 -6.35
N ASP A 156 -23.65 -0.63 -6.71
CA ASP A 156 -22.93 -1.84 -7.06
C ASP A 156 -22.27 -1.71 -8.44
N LEU A 157 -20.99 -1.31 -8.44
CA LEU A 157 -20.18 -1.17 -9.64
C LEU A 157 -19.09 -2.24 -9.64
N PRO A 158 -19.20 -3.27 -10.50
CA PRO A 158 -18.20 -4.34 -10.56
C PRO A 158 -16.86 -3.88 -11.16
N GLY A 159 -16.83 -2.74 -11.85
CA GLY A 159 -15.65 -2.22 -12.55
C GLY A 159 -15.46 -0.71 -12.46
N ALA A 160 -14.54 -0.19 -13.27
CA ALA A 160 -14.22 1.23 -13.31
C ALA A 160 -15.40 2.09 -13.83
N VAL A 161 -15.52 3.30 -13.29
CA VAL A 161 -16.54 4.26 -13.71
C VAL A 161 -16.12 4.88 -15.04
N THR A 162 -16.92 4.64 -16.08
CA THR A 162 -16.68 5.16 -17.44
C THR A 162 -17.61 6.32 -17.80
N ARG A 163 -18.78 6.41 -17.15
CA ARG A 163 -19.77 7.48 -17.37
C ARG A 163 -19.33 8.80 -16.75
N SER A 164 -19.53 9.89 -17.47
CA SER A 164 -19.12 11.24 -17.04
C SER A 164 -19.94 11.73 -15.84
N GLU A 165 -21.22 11.36 -15.83
CA GLU A 165 -22.22 11.75 -14.85
C GLU A 165 -22.02 11.07 -13.50
N ASP A 166 -21.37 9.90 -13.47
CA ASP A 166 -21.13 9.11 -12.26
C ASP A 166 -19.68 9.25 -11.74
N PHE A 167 -18.92 10.18 -12.34
CA PHE A 167 -17.56 10.55 -11.97
C PHE A 167 -17.56 11.77 -11.03
N PHE A 168 -17.37 11.51 -9.73
CA PHE A 168 -17.46 12.48 -8.63
C PHE A 168 -16.07 12.96 -8.16
N GLY A 169 -15.96 14.21 -7.72
CA GLY A 169 -14.81 14.80 -7.00
C GLY A 169 -13.46 14.90 -7.73
N ARG A 170 -13.31 14.34 -8.93
CA ARG A 170 -11.98 14.14 -9.57
C ARG A 170 -11.78 14.87 -10.89
N ARG A 171 -12.72 15.74 -11.27
CA ARG A 171 -12.69 16.43 -12.57
C ARG A 171 -11.55 17.44 -12.67
N GLU A 172 -11.26 18.14 -11.57
CA GLU A 172 -10.17 19.12 -11.50
C GLU A 172 -8.81 18.44 -11.64
N ILE A 173 -8.56 17.37 -10.88
CA ILE A 173 -7.34 16.55 -10.96
C ILE A 173 -7.10 16.07 -12.40
N VAL A 174 -8.13 15.53 -13.08
CA VAL A 174 -8.02 15.10 -14.48
C VAL A 174 -7.64 16.27 -15.39
N THR A 175 -8.27 17.43 -15.21
CA THR A 175 -8.04 18.61 -16.05
C THR A 175 -6.62 19.14 -15.86
N GLU A 176 -6.12 19.17 -14.62
CA GLU A 176 -4.78 19.59 -14.28
C GLU A 176 -3.72 18.64 -14.86
N ILE A 177 -3.86 17.33 -14.63
CA ILE A 177 -2.96 16.32 -15.20
C ILE A 177 -2.99 16.38 -16.73
N ALA A 178 -4.16 16.47 -17.36
CA ALA A 178 -4.28 16.61 -18.81
C ALA A 178 -3.58 17.89 -19.31
N SER A 179 -3.65 19.00 -18.58
CA SER A 179 -2.94 20.23 -18.92
C SER A 179 -1.42 20.02 -18.90
N ARG A 180 -0.90 19.40 -17.83
CA ARG A 180 0.54 19.14 -17.66
C ARG A 180 1.08 18.18 -18.73
N LEU A 181 0.38 17.08 -19.00
CA LEU A 181 0.80 16.10 -20.01
C LEU A 181 0.85 16.69 -21.43
N ARG A 182 -0.06 17.62 -21.75
CA ARG A 182 -0.12 18.28 -23.07
C ARG A 182 1.00 19.30 -23.32
N GLN A 183 1.57 19.88 -22.26
CA GLN A 183 2.67 20.83 -22.39
C GLN A 183 3.99 20.14 -22.81
N GLY A 184 4.09 18.82 -22.66
CA GLY A 184 5.30 18.05 -22.91
C GLY A 184 6.33 18.22 -21.79
N SER A 185 7.14 17.18 -21.53
CA SER A 185 8.21 17.15 -20.50
C SER A 185 7.76 16.98 -19.04
N ARG A 186 6.51 16.56 -18.81
CA ARG A 186 6.03 16.27 -17.46
C ARG A 186 5.50 14.84 -17.41
N HIS A 187 6.27 13.98 -16.75
CA HIS A 187 5.87 12.62 -16.45
C HIS A 187 5.18 12.59 -15.08
N VAL A 188 4.02 11.96 -15.00
CA VAL A 188 3.19 11.95 -13.80
C VAL A 188 2.89 10.50 -13.44
N GLY A 189 3.13 10.12 -12.19
CA GLY A 189 2.78 8.82 -11.65
C GLY A 189 1.72 8.99 -10.59
N LEU A 190 0.53 8.44 -10.81
CA LEU A 190 -0.59 8.54 -9.90
C LEU A 190 -0.83 7.20 -9.18
N PHE A 191 -0.48 7.19 -7.90
CA PHE A 191 -0.56 6.01 -7.04
C PHE A 191 -1.70 6.12 -6.06
N GLY A 192 -2.10 5.02 -5.45
CA GLY A 192 -3.25 5.03 -4.56
C GLY A 192 -3.63 3.65 -4.07
N LEU A 193 -4.45 3.58 -3.03
CA LEU A 193 -4.98 2.33 -2.50
C LEU A 193 -5.73 1.51 -3.56
N ARG A 194 -5.88 0.21 -3.30
CA ARG A 194 -6.63 -0.68 -4.18
C ARG A 194 -8.09 -0.25 -4.25
N LYS A 195 -8.66 -0.23 -5.46
CA LYS A 195 -10.04 0.24 -5.73
C LYS A 195 -10.33 1.68 -5.31
N ILE A 196 -9.31 2.52 -5.10
CA ILE A 196 -9.51 3.96 -4.89
C ILE A 196 -10.08 4.63 -6.14
N GLY A 197 -9.95 4.02 -7.34
CA GLY A 197 -10.53 4.51 -8.60
C GLY A 197 -9.52 5.16 -9.57
N LYS A 198 -8.29 4.63 -9.60
CA LYS A 198 -7.22 5.05 -10.53
C LYS A 198 -7.60 4.77 -11.99
N THR A 199 -8.05 3.56 -12.30
CA THR A 199 -8.49 3.17 -13.66
C THR A 199 -9.64 4.04 -14.17
N SER A 200 -10.62 4.37 -13.32
CA SER A 200 -11.70 5.33 -13.67
C SER A 200 -11.14 6.71 -14.03
N LEU A 201 -10.14 7.20 -13.28
CA LEU A 201 -9.47 8.46 -13.55
C LEU A 201 -8.65 8.38 -14.84
N LEU A 202 -7.94 7.28 -15.09
CA LEU A 202 -7.17 7.04 -16.31
C LEU A 202 -8.07 7.07 -17.55
N TYR A 203 -9.22 6.38 -17.53
CA TYR A 203 -10.17 6.42 -18.65
C TYR A 203 -10.72 7.83 -18.88
N ARG A 204 -11.00 8.57 -17.80
CA ARG A 204 -11.45 9.95 -17.91
C ARG A 204 -10.36 10.86 -18.47
N LEU A 205 -9.12 10.67 -18.05
CA LEU A 205 -7.94 11.39 -18.56
C LEU A 205 -7.73 11.10 -20.04
N LYS A 206 -7.75 9.82 -20.44
CA LYS A 206 -7.66 9.39 -21.84
C LYS A 206 -8.73 10.07 -22.70
N SER A 207 -9.99 10.05 -22.27
CA SER A 207 -11.09 10.72 -22.98
C SER A 207 -10.86 12.23 -23.08
N THR A 208 -10.42 12.87 -21.99
CA THR A 208 -10.14 14.32 -21.96
C THR A 208 -9.02 14.71 -22.93
N LEU A 209 -7.96 13.89 -23.01
CA LEU A 209 -6.86 14.11 -23.93
C LEU A 209 -7.28 13.88 -25.40
N LEU A 210 -8.07 12.84 -25.68
CA LEU A 210 -8.56 12.54 -27.03
C LEU A 210 -9.57 13.56 -27.57
N ASN A 211 -10.28 14.27 -26.69
CA ASN A 211 -11.24 15.30 -27.08
C ASN A 211 -10.57 16.55 -27.68
N VAL A 212 -9.26 16.71 -27.53
CA VAL A 212 -8.50 17.83 -28.09
C VAL A 212 -7.50 17.31 -29.11
N ASP A 213 -7.59 17.78 -30.35
CA ASP A 213 -6.76 17.30 -31.46
C ASP A 213 -5.35 17.94 -31.46
N ASN A 214 -4.67 17.94 -30.31
CA ASN A 214 -3.34 18.53 -30.14
C ASN A 214 -2.27 17.57 -29.60
N VAL A 215 -2.65 16.35 -29.19
CA VAL A 215 -1.73 15.33 -28.67
C VAL A 215 -2.08 13.95 -29.22
N TYR A 216 -1.10 13.06 -29.26
CA TYR A 216 -1.32 11.64 -29.51
C TYR A 216 -1.38 10.91 -28.19
N VAL A 217 -2.30 9.96 -28.05
CA VAL A 217 -2.56 9.29 -26.77
C VAL A 217 -2.56 7.80 -27.02
N THR A 218 -1.67 7.10 -26.35
CA THR A 218 -1.56 5.64 -26.37
C THR A 218 -1.79 5.09 -24.96
N HIS A 219 -2.30 3.87 -24.83
CA HIS A 219 -2.62 3.24 -23.55
C HIS A 219 -2.18 1.79 -23.54
N ILE A 220 -1.33 1.44 -22.58
CA ILE A 220 -0.87 0.08 -22.32
C ILE A 220 -1.43 -0.37 -20.98
N ASP A 221 -2.14 -1.49 -21.02
CA ASP A 221 -2.59 -2.26 -19.87
C ASP A 221 -1.50 -3.31 -19.58
N ILE A 222 -0.75 -3.12 -18.50
CA ILE A 222 0.40 -3.96 -18.18
C ILE A 222 -0.05 -5.32 -17.65
N GLU A 223 -1.19 -5.42 -16.96
CA GLU A 223 -1.76 -6.69 -16.51
C GLU A 223 -2.05 -7.60 -17.71
N ARG A 224 -2.71 -7.06 -18.73
CA ARG A 224 -2.97 -7.79 -19.99
C ARG A 224 -1.66 -8.18 -20.69
N LEU A 225 -0.66 -7.29 -20.69
CA LEU A 225 0.62 -7.54 -21.32
C LEU A 225 1.37 -8.69 -20.63
N ASP A 226 1.47 -8.63 -19.30
CA ASP A 226 2.14 -9.62 -18.46
C ASP A 226 1.52 -11.01 -18.64
N ALA A 227 0.19 -11.08 -18.71
CA ALA A 227 -0.55 -12.31 -18.98
C ALA A 227 -0.25 -12.93 -20.36
N ILE A 228 0.12 -12.12 -21.36
CA ILE A 228 0.46 -12.61 -22.70
C ILE A 228 1.95 -12.97 -22.79
N ASN A 229 2.82 -12.02 -22.45
CA ASN A 229 4.27 -12.18 -22.54
C ASN A 229 4.99 -11.12 -21.68
N ALA A 230 5.42 -11.52 -20.49
CA ALA A 230 6.18 -10.72 -19.55
C ALA A 230 7.67 -10.53 -19.96
N THR A 231 7.93 -9.98 -21.14
CA THR A 231 9.28 -9.62 -21.61
C THR A 231 9.37 -8.17 -22.03
N ALA A 232 10.57 -7.59 -21.91
CA ALA A 232 10.81 -6.20 -22.26
C ALA A 232 10.67 -5.94 -23.77
N GLU A 233 11.08 -6.90 -24.62
CA GLU A 233 10.89 -6.85 -26.07
C GLU A 233 9.39 -6.78 -26.42
N TYR A 234 8.56 -7.57 -25.75
CA TYR A 234 7.11 -7.53 -25.99
C TYR A 234 6.49 -6.19 -25.55
N LEU A 235 6.93 -5.62 -24.43
CA LEU A 235 6.50 -4.29 -23.99
C LEU A 235 6.87 -3.20 -24.98
N ILE A 236 8.11 -3.17 -25.44
CA ILE A 236 8.59 -2.18 -26.42
C ILE A 236 7.83 -2.33 -27.75
N TRP A 237 7.63 -3.56 -28.24
CA TRP A 237 6.82 -3.80 -29.43
C TRP A 237 5.36 -3.35 -29.26
N SER A 238 4.72 -3.73 -28.15
CA SER A 238 3.33 -3.36 -27.83
C SER A 238 3.15 -1.84 -27.72
N LEU A 239 4.12 -1.14 -27.13
CA LEU A 239 4.14 0.31 -27.10
C LEU A 239 4.17 0.91 -28.51
N GLY A 240 5.01 0.37 -29.39
CA GLY A 240 5.13 0.78 -30.78
C GLY A 240 3.84 0.60 -31.57
N GLU A 241 3.25 -0.60 -31.49
CA GLU A 241 1.96 -0.90 -32.14
C GLU A 241 0.84 -0.01 -31.60
N SER A 242 0.78 0.20 -30.29
CA SER A 242 -0.24 1.06 -29.69
C SER A 242 -0.07 2.53 -30.10
N ILE A 243 1.16 3.02 -30.31
CA ILE A 243 1.41 4.35 -30.90
C ILE A 243 0.93 4.40 -32.35
N TYR A 244 1.27 3.39 -33.16
CA TYR A 244 0.89 3.31 -34.56
C TYR A 244 -0.63 3.26 -34.77
N ASP A 245 -1.33 2.50 -33.92
CA ASP A 245 -2.77 2.32 -33.99
C ASP A 245 -3.59 3.41 -33.33
N ALA A 246 -2.99 4.20 -32.41
CA ALA A 246 -3.70 5.25 -31.69
C ALA A 246 -4.38 6.25 -32.63
N HIS A 247 -3.78 6.53 -33.80
CA HIS A 247 -4.27 7.57 -34.69
C HIS A 247 -4.00 7.33 -36.17
N ARG A 248 -5.00 7.62 -37.03
CA ARG A 248 -4.92 7.41 -38.50
C ARG A 248 -3.75 8.10 -39.20
N HIS A 249 -3.28 9.23 -38.68
CA HIS A 249 -2.16 9.94 -39.31
C HIS A 249 -0.82 9.22 -39.09
N MET A 250 -0.64 8.44 -38.02
CA MET A 250 0.57 7.64 -37.78
C MET A 250 0.77 6.61 -38.89
N ARG A 251 -0.33 6.01 -39.35
CA ARG A 251 -0.36 5.03 -40.45
C ARG A 251 0.07 5.59 -41.80
N ARG A 252 0.20 6.91 -41.93
CA ARG A 252 0.67 7.58 -43.16
C ARG A 252 2.18 7.80 -43.18
N ILE A 253 2.87 7.58 -42.06
CA ILE A 253 4.32 7.74 -41.95
C ILE A 253 4.97 6.55 -42.66
N THR A 254 5.77 6.83 -43.69
CA THR A 254 6.40 5.80 -44.53
C THR A 254 7.77 5.38 -44.00
N GLY A 255 8.16 4.12 -44.25
CA GLY A 255 9.48 3.58 -43.90
C GLY A 255 9.69 3.36 -42.40
N LEU A 256 8.63 2.96 -41.71
CA LEU A 256 8.69 2.35 -40.38
C LEU A 256 9.12 0.88 -40.55
N LEU A 257 9.99 0.39 -39.67
CA LEU A 257 10.62 -0.93 -39.76
C LEU A 257 10.06 -1.93 -38.75
N LEU A 258 9.31 -1.47 -37.75
CA LEU A 258 8.63 -2.24 -36.72
C LEU A 258 7.13 -1.94 -36.70
N PHE A 259 6.79 -0.65 -36.58
CA PHE A 259 5.43 -0.20 -36.29
C PHE A 259 4.47 -0.53 -37.44
N GLY A 260 3.46 -1.34 -37.17
CA GLY A 260 2.47 -1.81 -38.15
C GLY A 260 3.02 -2.79 -39.19
N LYS A 261 4.28 -3.22 -39.07
CA LYS A 261 4.90 -4.20 -39.99
C LYS A 261 4.48 -5.63 -39.66
N TYR A 262 4.40 -5.96 -38.37
CA TYR A 262 4.09 -7.30 -37.87
C TYR A 262 2.73 -7.30 -37.21
N ARG A 263 1.86 -8.25 -37.54
CA ARG A 263 0.50 -8.32 -36.98
C ARG A 263 0.48 -8.85 -35.54
N ILE A 264 1.41 -9.74 -35.25
CA ILE A 264 1.58 -10.34 -33.93
C ILE A 264 3.07 -10.40 -33.60
N PHE A 265 3.40 -10.28 -32.31
CA PHE A 265 4.80 -10.24 -31.87
C PHE A 265 5.61 -11.44 -32.34
N THR A 266 5.01 -12.63 -32.43
CA THR A 266 5.69 -13.87 -32.84
C THR A 266 6.29 -13.79 -34.24
N GLU A 267 5.75 -12.95 -35.14
CA GLU A 267 6.25 -12.73 -36.51
C GLU A 267 7.57 -11.95 -36.58
N VAL A 268 8.02 -11.33 -35.48
CA VAL A 268 9.33 -10.64 -35.44
C VAL A 268 10.45 -11.70 -35.43
N ASP A 269 11.25 -11.80 -36.49
CA ASP A 269 12.27 -12.85 -36.60
C ASP A 269 13.32 -12.78 -35.47
N ASP A 270 13.95 -11.61 -35.31
CA ASP A 270 14.93 -11.35 -34.25
C ASP A 270 14.33 -10.47 -33.15
N LYS A 271 13.98 -11.07 -32.01
CA LYS A 271 13.44 -10.34 -30.85
C LYS A 271 14.44 -9.34 -30.27
N ALA A 272 15.76 -9.62 -30.36
CA ALA A 272 16.77 -8.73 -29.81
C ALA A 272 16.81 -7.38 -30.56
N SER A 273 16.49 -7.38 -31.85
CA SER A 273 16.41 -6.18 -32.69
C SER A 273 15.25 -5.24 -32.34
N VAL A 274 14.25 -5.69 -31.56
CA VAL A 274 13.02 -4.90 -31.29
C VAL A 274 13.33 -3.54 -30.68
N PHE A 275 14.31 -3.45 -29.78
CA PHE A 275 14.72 -2.18 -29.16
C PHE A 275 15.30 -1.18 -30.17
N GLU A 276 16.15 -1.67 -31.07
CA GLU A 276 16.77 -0.85 -32.12
C GLU A 276 15.72 -0.38 -33.14
N LEU A 277 14.85 -1.29 -33.58
CA LEU A 277 13.79 -0.98 -34.53
C LEU A 277 12.76 0.00 -33.93
N PHE A 278 12.44 -0.14 -32.64
CA PHE A 278 11.58 0.80 -31.93
C PHE A 278 12.20 2.19 -31.81
N ASP A 279 13.49 2.30 -31.43
CA ASP A 279 14.20 3.57 -31.37
C ASP A 279 14.17 4.28 -32.73
N HIS A 280 14.50 3.56 -33.81
CA HIS A 280 14.43 4.08 -35.18
C HIS A 280 13.04 4.63 -35.52
N ASP A 281 11.99 3.83 -35.32
CA ASP A 281 10.63 4.19 -35.70
C ASP A 281 10.07 5.33 -34.85
N LEU A 282 10.30 5.31 -33.54
CA LEU A 282 9.82 6.37 -32.65
C LEU A 282 10.49 7.70 -32.99
N ARG A 283 11.81 7.73 -33.23
CA ARG A 283 12.52 8.95 -33.68
C ARG A 283 11.94 9.49 -34.97
N LYS A 284 11.60 8.61 -35.92
CA LYS A 284 10.97 8.98 -37.18
C LYS A 284 9.60 9.60 -36.97
N VAL A 285 8.78 9.00 -36.09
CA VAL A 285 7.46 9.53 -35.70
C VAL A 285 7.59 10.92 -35.05
N LEU A 286 8.50 11.08 -34.09
CA LEU A 286 8.72 12.35 -33.39
C LEU A 286 9.22 13.46 -34.33
N SER A 287 10.06 13.09 -35.30
CA SER A 287 10.58 14.01 -36.32
C SER A 287 9.54 14.38 -37.39
N SER A 288 8.63 13.46 -37.71
CA SER A 288 7.62 13.65 -38.76
C SER A 288 6.35 14.36 -38.25
N THR A 289 6.17 14.45 -36.94
CA THR A 289 5.00 15.06 -36.31
C THR A 289 5.42 16.26 -35.47
N LYS A 290 4.49 17.19 -35.20
CA LYS A 290 4.73 18.31 -34.27
C LYS A 290 4.00 18.15 -32.93
N ARG A 291 3.03 17.23 -32.86
CA ARG A 291 2.24 16.98 -31.65
C ARG A 291 3.04 16.08 -30.69
N PRO A 292 2.93 16.28 -29.37
CA PRO A 292 3.55 15.39 -28.40
C PRO A 292 2.75 14.08 -28.27
N ILE A 293 3.42 13.04 -27.79
CA ILE A 293 2.86 11.71 -27.53
C ILE A 293 2.70 11.56 -26.01
N VAL A 294 1.51 11.21 -25.56
CA VAL A 294 1.20 10.85 -24.19
C VAL A 294 1.02 9.35 -24.10
N VAL A 295 1.85 8.71 -23.29
CA VAL A 295 1.81 7.26 -23.04
C VAL A 295 1.18 7.02 -21.67
N LEU A 296 0.03 6.36 -21.66
CA LEU A 296 -0.67 5.95 -20.44
C LEU A 296 -0.30 4.49 -20.13
N LEU A 297 0.23 4.24 -18.93
CA LEU A 297 0.68 2.93 -18.45
C LEU A 297 -0.12 2.59 -17.17
N ASP A 298 -0.99 1.58 -17.22
CA ASP A 298 -1.75 1.11 -16.05
C ASP A 298 -1.08 -0.10 -15.39
N GLU A 299 -1.14 -0.19 -14.07
CA GLU A 299 -0.51 -1.22 -13.22
C GLU A 299 1.02 -1.33 -13.37
N ILE A 300 1.70 -0.20 -13.25
CA ILE A 300 3.16 -0.09 -13.44
C ILE A 300 3.98 -0.94 -12.47
N GLU A 301 3.44 -1.23 -11.29
CA GLU A 301 4.06 -2.08 -10.28
C GLU A 301 4.37 -3.50 -10.78
N LEU A 302 3.62 -4.01 -11.76
CA LEU A 302 3.86 -5.32 -12.36
C LEU A 302 5.20 -5.40 -13.11
N LEU A 303 5.78 -4.25 -13.47
CA LEU A 303 7.11 -4.18 -14.07
C LEU A 303 8.24 -4.17 -13.02
N SER A 304 7.92 -4.16 -11.73
CA SER A 304 8.91 -4.03 -10.66
C SER A 304 9.78 -5.29 -10.56
N PRO A 305 11.12 -5.17 -10.69
CA PRO A 305 12.08 -6.27 -10.52
C PRO A 305 12.11 -6.86 -9.10
N ASP A 306 11.77 -6.07 -8.09
CA ASP A 306 11.95 -6.44 -6.69
C ASP A 306 10.72 -7.14 -6.09
N LEU A 307 9.64 -7.31 -6.88
CA LEU A 307 8.47 -8.07 -6.44
C LEU A 307 8.73 -9.58 -6.45
N PRO A 308 8.18 -10.34 -5.48
CA PRO A 308 8.26 -11.80 -5.48
C PRO A 308 7.76 -12.42 -6.79
N GLY A 309 8.59 -13.26 -7.43
CA GLY A 309 8.25 -13.91 -8.69
C GLY A 309 8.37 -13.01 -9.94
N SER A 310 8.90 -11.79 -9.80
CA SER A 310 9.13 -10.90 -10.93
C SER A 310 10.12 -11.48 -11.95
N LYS A 311 9.81 -11.29 -13.24
CA LYS A 311 10.67 -11.67 -14.37
C LYS A 311 11.45 -10.49 -14.94
N TRP A 312 11.26 -9.29 -14.39
CA TRP A 312 11.71 -8.06 -15.02
C TRP A 312 13.19 -7.77 -14.79
N GLY A 313 13.77 -8.08 -13.63
CA GLY A 313 15.22 -7.96 -13.38
C GLY A 313 15.87 -6.71 -13.99
N GLY A 314 16.99 -6.87 -14.69
CA GLY A 314 17.65 -5.79 -15.43
C GLY A 314 16.91 -5.29 -16.68
N ALA A 315 15.85 -5.96 -17.11
CA ALA A 315 15.07 -5.57 -18.29
C ALA A 315 14.26 -4.28 -18.05
N PHE A 316 13.78 -4.06 -16.82
CA PHE A 316 13.17 -2.78 -16.40
C PHE A 316 14.13 -1.61 -16.64
N VAL A 317 15.37 -1.75 -16.17
CA VAL A 317 16.42 -0.73 -16.33
C VAL A 317 16.71 -0.47 -17.81
N ARG A 318 16.76 -1.53 -18.63
CA ARG A 318 16.96 -1.41 -20.08
C ARG A 318 15.85 -0.61 -20.76
N VAL A 319 14.58 -0.86 -20.43
CA VAL A 319 13.42 -0.15 -20.98
C VAL A 319 13.50 1.34 -20.63
N TRP A 320 13.66 1.68 -19.36
CA TRP A 320 13.65 3.07 -18.93
C TRP A 320 14.89 3.86 -19.37
N ARG A 321 16.06 3.21 -19.53
CA ARG A 321 17.23 3.84 -20.17
C ARG A 321 16.93 4.25 -21.60
N LEU A 322 16.28 3.40 -22.38
CA LEU A 322 15.88 3.72 -23.75
C LEU A 322 14.87 4.88 -23.77
N LEU A 323 13.78 4.76 -23.00
CA LEU A 323 12.71 5.76 -22.97
C LEU A 323 13.20 7.15 -22.53
N ARG A 324 14.04 7.20 -21.50
CA ARG A 324 14.65 8.44 -21.00
C ARG A 324 15.65 9.02 -21.99
N GLY A 325 16.44 8.18 -22.68
CA GLY A 325 17.37 8.62 -23.72
C GLY A 325 16.66 9.28 -24.90
N ILE A 326 15.54 8.73 -25.34
CA ILE A 326 14.72 9.31 -26.42
C ILE A 326 14.10 10.65 -25.98
N ASP A 327 13.57 10.72 -24.76
CA ASP A 327 12.99 11.95 -24.22
C ASP A 327 14.03 13.09 -24.08
N GLN A 328 15.26 12.77 -23.66
CA GLN A 328 16.38 13.73 -23.65
C GLN A 328 16.72 14.28 -25.04
N GLN A 329 16.61 13.45 -26.08
CA GLN A 329 16.87 13.87 -27.46
C GLN A 329 15.70 14.68 -28.04
N PHE A 330 14.47 14.40 -27.63
CA PHE A 330 13.25 15.07 -28.09
C PHE A 330 12.49 15.71 -26.91
N PRO A 331 13.08 16.73 -26.25
CA PRO A 331 12.52 17.30 -25.04
C PRO A 331 11.12 17.88 -25.31
N GLY A 332 10.18 17.55 -24.43
CA GLY A 332 8.80 18.01 -24.53
C GLY A 332 7.96 17.33 -25.59
N ARG A 333 8.47 16.27 -26.23
CA ARG A 333 7.72 15.52 -27.25
C ARG A 333 7.05 14.27 -26.71
N ILE A 334 7.45 13.78 -25.54
CA ILE A 334 6.84 12.61 -24.90
C ILE A 334 6.47 12.95 -23.45
N SER A 335 5.33 12.46 -23.00
CA SER A 335 4.90 12.49 -21.59
C SER A 335 4.45 11.09 -21.19
N TYR A 336 4.83 10.63 -20.00
CA TYR A 336 4.41 9.34 -19.45
C TYR A 336 3.43 9.61 -18.31
N PHE A 337 2.30 8.90 -18.32
CA PHE A 337 1.36 8.86 -17.21
C PHE A 337 1.28 7.42 -16.72
N THR A 338 1.72 7.16 -15.48
CA THR A 338 1.69 5.83 -14.88
C THR A 338 0.64 5.77 -13.77
N THR A 339 -0.03 4.63 -13.62
CA THR A 339 -0.89 4.34 -12.47
C THR A 339 -0.48 3.04 -11.80
N GLY A 340 -0.70 2.96 -10.48
CA GLY A 340 -0.36 1.76 -9.72
C GLY A 340 -0.73 1.82 -8.25
N THR A 341 -0.52 0.73 -7.52
CA THR A 341 -0.56 0.72 -6.04
C THR A 341 0.81 0.92 -5.40
N ASN A 342 1.89 0.78 -6.16
CA ASN A 342 3.26 0.87 -5.65
C ASN A 342 4.11 1.88 -6.43
N ALA A 343 4.69 2.86 -5.73
CA ALA A 343 5.54 3.90 -6.33
C ALA A 343 7.05 3.63 -6.17
N SER A 344 7.45 2.56 -5.47
CA SER A 344 8.85 2.25 -5.09
C SER A 344 9.84 2.30 -6.27
N ILE A 345 9.42 1.87 -7.46
CA ILE A 345 10.23 1.90 -8.69
C ILE A 345 10.61 3.32 -9.15
N PHE A 346 9.96 4.36 -8.64
CA PHE A 346 10.28 5.77 -8.89
C PHE A 346 10.95 6.46 -7.70
N GLU A 347 10.91 5.84 -6.52
CA GLU A 347 11.39 6.37 -5.24
C GLU A 347 12.73 5.74 -4.79
N SER A 348 13.13 4.64 -5.44
CA SER A 348 14.36 3.92 -5.09
C SER A 348 15.51 4.25 -6.05
N ASN A 349 16.69 4.52 -5.51
CA ASN A 349 17.93 4.76 -6.28
C ASN A 349 18.41 3.53 -7.06
N PHE A 350 18.10 2.34 -6.55
CA PHE A 350 18.48 1.05 -7.13
C PHE A 350 17.24 0.19 -7.29
N VAL A 351 17.21 -0.60 -8.36
CA VAL A 351 16.14 -1.57 -8.64
C VAL A 351 16.80 -2.80 -9.28
N GLY A 352 16.52 -4.00 -8.78
CA GLY A 352 17.14 -5.24 -9.27
C GLY A 352 18.68 -5.22 -9.23
N GLY A 353 19.27 -4.55 -8.23
CA GLY A 353 20.72 -4.43 -8.05
C GLY A 353 21.44 -3.48 -9.02
N GLN A 354 20.71 -2.67 -9.81
CA GLN A 354 21.29 -1.70 -10.75
C GLN A 354 20.79 -0.28 -10.48
N GLU A 355 21.56 0.72 -10.90
CA GLU A 355 21.15 2.14 -10.84
C GLU A 355 19.83 2.35 -11.61
N ASN A 356 18.86 2.97 -10.95
CA ASN A 356 17.51 3.12 -11.46
C ASN A 356 17.36 4.38 -12.34
N PRO A 357 17.21 4.24 -13.68
CA PRO A 357 17.00 5.39 -14.57
C PRO A 357 15.65 6.09 -14.38
N ALA A 358 14.68 5.43 -13.72
CA ALA A 358 13.35 5.97 -13.45
C ALA A 358 13.27 6.75 -12.13
N TYR A 359 14.30 6.65 -11.27
CA TYR A 359 14.35 7.37 -10.00
C TYR A 359 14.20 8.88 -10.21
N ASN A 360 13.22 9.49 -9.53
CA ASN A 360 12.85 10.91 -9.67
C ASN A 360 12.56 11.39 -11.11
N TYR A 361 12.39 10.47 -12.07
CA TYR A 361 12.07 10.81 -13.46
C TYR A 361 10.57 11.07 -13.64
N VAL A 362 9.74 10.39 -12.84
CA VAL A 362 8.28 10.54 -12.82
C VAL A 362 7.86 11.24 -11.53
N SER A 363 7.06 12.30 -11.65
CA SER A 363 6.50 13.00 -10.49
C SER A 363 5.44 12.11 -9.82
N VAL A 364 5.76 11.56 -8.66
CA VAL A 364 4.85 10.71 -7.87
C VAL A 364 3.80 11.57 -7.17
N GLU A 365 2.54 11.22 -7.37
CA GLU A 365 1.36 11.82 -6.74
C GLU A 365 0.44 10.73 -6.20
N TYR A 366 -0.24 11.00 -5.09
CA TYR A 366 -1.15 10.04 -4.47
C TYR A 366 -2.61 10.47 -4.61
N LEU A 367 -3.44 9.55 -5.11
CA LEU A 367 -4.87 9.74 -5.27
C LEU A 367 -5.58 9.54 -3.93
N LYS A 368 -5.98 10.66 -3.33
CA LYS A 368 -6.67 10.68 -2.04
C LYS A 368 -8.13 10.19 -2.12
N PRO A 369 -8.72 9.78 -0.98
CA PRO A 369 -10.16 9.55 -0.84
C PRO A 369 -10.99 10.79 -1.22
N LEU A 370 -12.27 10.58 -1.50
CA LEU A 370 -13.18 11.68 -1.83
C LEU A 370 -13.40 12.56 -0.59
N HIS A 371 -13.58 13.86 -0.80
CA HIS A 371 -13.97 14.77 0.27
C HIS A 371 -15.43 14.53 0.70
N ARG A 372 -15.79 14.99 1.91
CA ARG A 372 -17.12 14.81 2.49
C ARG A 372 -18.25 15.27 1.56
N GLU A 373 -18.07 16.41 0.90
CA GLU A 373 -19.03 16.94 -0.07
C GLU A 373 -19.20 16.04 -1.29
N ASP A 374 -18.12 15.43 -1.79
CA ASP A 374 -18.17 14.55 -2.96
C ASP A 374 -18.81 13.20 -2.63
N VAL A 375 -18.60 12.69 -1.41
CA VAL A 375 -19.34 11.53 -0.90
C VAL A 375 -20.82 11.82 -0.82
N SER A 376 -21.22 12.98 -0.28
CA SER A 376 -22.62 13.40 -0.24
C SER A 376 -23.23 13.51 -1.64
N LYS A 377 -22.52 14.17 -2.59
CA LYS A 377 -22.94 14.25 -4.01
C LYS A 377 -23.11 12.88 -4.66
N LEU A 378 -22.20 11.93 -4.38
CA LEU A 378 -22.29 10.57 -4.89
C LEU A 378 -23.52 9.84 -4.33
N LEU A 379 -23.72 9.85 -3.02
CA LEU A 379 -24.82 9.17 -2.35
C LEU A 379 -26.18 9.76 -2.76
N VAL A 380 -26.32 11.07 -2.75
CA VAL A 380 -27.58 11.75 -3.13
C VAL A 380 -27.82 11.62 -4.64
N GLY A 381 -26.78 11.80 -5.46
CA GLY A 381 -26.89 11.80 -6.92
C GLY A 381 -27.26 10.42 -7.50
N LEU A 382 -26.71 9.34 -6.96
CA LEU A 382 -27.08 7.98 -7.36
C LEU A 382 -28.34 7.51 -6.63
N GLY A 383 -28.48 7.80 -5.33
CA GLY A 383 -29.60 7.38 -4.51
C GLY A 383 -30.94 7.91 -5.01
N SER A 384 -31.02 9.18 -5.40
CA SER A 384 -32.26 9.78 -5.92
C SER A 384 -32.81 9.04 -7.13
N ARG A 385 -31.95 8.52 -8.02
CA ARG A 385 -32.36 7.75 -9.21
C ARG A 385 -32.95 6.38 -8.88
N ILE A 386 -32.69 5.86 -7.68
CA ILE A 386 -33.13 4.54 -7.19
C ILE A 386 -34.04 4.64 -5.97
N GLY A 387 -34.66 5.80 -5.76
CA GLY A 387 -35.65 5.99 -4.70
C GLY A 387 -35.07 6.09 -3.29
N LEU A 388 -33.82 6.50 -3.15
CA LEU A 388 -33.18 6.74 -1.86
C LEU A 388 -32.89 8.22 -1.66
N THR A 389 -33.33 8.75 -0.53
CA THR A 389 -32.97 10.10 -0.05
C THR A 389 -32.03 10.00 1.14
N TRP A 390 -31.09 10.93 1.25
CA TRP A 390 -30.11 10.93 2.33
C TRP A 390 -30.16 12.24 3.10
N ASP A 391 -30.19 12.15 4.42
CA ASP A 391 -29.95 13.32 5.26
C ASP A 391 -28.45 13.58 5.46
N GLU A 392 -28.11 14.79 5.90
CA GLU A 392 -26.73 15.23 6.09
C GLU A 392 -26.00 14.35 7.11
N LYS A 393 -26.67 13.96 8.20
CA LYS A 393 -26.10 13.12 9.26
C LYS A 393 -25.71 11.73 8.75
N SER A 394 -26.53 11.15 7.89
CA SER A 394 -26.34 9.82 7.32
C SER A 394 -25.22 9.82 6.28
N THR A 395 -25.15 10.83 5.41
CA THR A 395 -24.01 10.99 4.50
C THR A 395 -22.69 11.23 5.25
N SER A 396 -22.74 12.02 6.33
CA SER A 396 -21.61 12.25 7.23
C SER A 396 -21.17 10.96 7.90
N ARG A 397 -22.11 10.14 8.39
CA ARG A 397 -21.83 8.85 9.01
C ARG A 397 -21.18 7.87 8.04
N VAL A 398 -21.64 7.82 6.79
CA VAL A 398 -20.99 7.02 5.72
C VAL A 398 -19.57 7.50 5.46
N PHE A 399 -19.35 8.82 5.39
CA PHE A 399 -17.99 9.37 5.25
C PHE A 399 -17.09 8.93 6.40
N ASP A 400 -17.52 9.10 7.64
CA ASP A 400 -16.71 8.73 8.82
C ASP A 400 -16.40 7.22 8.86
N ALA A 401 -17.36 6.39 8.43
CA ALA A 401 -17.17 4.94 8.35
C ALA A 401 -16.11 4.52 7.31
N THR A 402 -16.05 5.25 6.19
CA THR A 402 -15.34 4.85 4.97
C THR A 402 -14.11 5.70 4.66
N GLY A 403 -13.90 6.79 5.39
CA GLY A 403 -12.93 7.85 5.10
C GLY A 403 -13.04 8.44 3.69
N GLY A 404 -14.20 8.29 3.03
CA GLY A 404 -14.42 8.72 1.65
C GLY A 404 -13.80 7.81 0.57
N HIS A 405 -13.35 6.60 0.92
CA HIS A 405 -12.84 5.64 -0.06
C HIS A 405 -13.97 5.18 -1.01
N PRO A 406 -13.92 5.45 -2.34
CA PRO A 406 -15.07 5.28 -3.24
C PRO A 406 -15.68 3.87 -3.26
N ALA A 407 -14.84 2.83 -3.23
CA ALA A 407 -15.33 1.45 -3.22
C ALA A 407 -15.99 1.07 -1.88
N LEU A 408 -15.53 1.64 -0.75
CA LEU A 408 -16.14 1.39 0.56
C LEU A 408 -17.47 2.14 0.67
N VAL A 409 -17.50 3.41 0.24
CA VAL A 409 -18.73 4.23 0.16
C VAL A 409 -19.80 3.50 -0.65
N ARG A 410 -19.45 3.08 -1.88
CA ARG A 410 -20.36 2.38 -2.78
C ARG A 410 -20.81 1.03 -2.22
N SER A 411 -19.87 0.22 -1.71
CA SER A 411 -20.22 -1.09 -1.16
C SER A 411 -21.10 -0.98 0.10
N LEU A 412 -20.90 0.05 0.94
CA LEU A 412 -21.77 0.29 2.10
C LEU A 412 -23.16 0.76 1.65
N ALA A 413 -23.23 1.69 0.69
CA ALA A 413 -24.49 2.17 0.12
C ALA A 413 -25.27 1.05 -0.60
N SER A 414 -24.57 0.13 -1.27
CA SER A 414 -25.15 -1.08 -1.87
C SER A 414 -25.76 -2.01 -0.82
N LEU A 415 -25.12 -2.21 0.34
CA LEU A 415 -25.71 -2.98 1.44
C LEU A 415 -26.98 -2.31 1.98
N ILE A 416 -26.97 -0.98 2.11
CA ILE A 416 -28.15 -0.20 2.52
C ILE A 416 -29.29 -0.38 1.52
N HIS A 417 -29.00 -0.32 0.22
CA HIS A 417 -29.98 -0.55 -0.84
C HIS A 417 -30.58 -1.97 -0.78
N ARG A 418 -29.74 -3.02 -0.70
CA ARG A 418 -30.20 -4.42 -0.66
C ARG A 418 -31.08 -4.76 0.55
N THR A 419 -30.81 -4.14 1.69
CA THR A 419 -31.61 -4.35 2.91
C THR A 419 -32.97 -3.66 2.84
N ASN A 420 -33.16 -2.73 1.91
CA ASN A 420 -34.40 -2.01 1.70
C ASN A 420 -35.30 -2.72 0.66
N ARG A 421 -36.18 -3.62 1.13
CA ARG A 421 -36.93 -4.53 0.23
C ARG A 421 -38.18 -3.94 -0.41
N SER A 422 -38.71 -2.81 0.06
CA SER A 422 -40.05 -2.42 -0.36
C SER A 422 -40.11 -1.82 -1.76
N PHE A 423 -39.03 -1.24 -2.33
CA PHE A 423 -38.87 -0.61 -3.68
C PHE A 423 -40.07 0.15 -4.30
N GLU A 424 -41.18 0.31 -3.59
CA GLU A 424 -42.46 0.86 -4.04
C GLU A 424 -42.57 2.36 -3.74
N SER A 425 -41.70 2.87 -2.87
CA SER A 425 -41.66 4.25 -2.40
C SER A 425 -40.24 4.73 -2.15
N VAL A 426 -40.07 6.04 -2.20
CA VAL A 426 -38.83 6.69 -1.78
C VAL A 426 -38.59 6.40 -0.29
N LYS A 427 -37.37 5.98 0.07
CA LYS A 427 -36.94 5.81 1.47
C LYS A 427 -35.85 6.82 1.82
N THR A 428 -36.05 7.53 2.93
CA THR A 428 -34.99 8.31 3.56
C THR A 428 -34.10 7.40 4.38
N ILE A 429 -32.80 7.41 4.07
CA ILE A 429 -31.76 6.70 4.81
C ILE A 429 -31.38 7.51 6.05
N THR A 430 -31.34 6.81 7.18
CA THR A 430 -31.01 7.35 8.51
C THR A 430 -29.64 6.85 8.98
N SER A 431 -29.07 7.48 10.01
CA SER A 431 -27.82 7.00 10.63
C SER A 431 -27.94 5.57 11.16
N ASP A 432 -29.12 5.15 11.64
CA ASP A 432 -29.34 3.78 12.13
C ASP A 432 -29.27 2.75 10.99
N ASP A 433 -29.80 3.07 9.81
CA ASP A 433 -29.65 2.24 8.60
C ASP A 433 -28.16 2.07 8.25
N VAL A 434 -27.37 3.16 8.37
CA VAL A 434 -25.93 3.16 8.10
C VAL A 434 -25.17 2.30 9.12
N ASP A 435 -25.46 2.45 10.42
CA ASP A 435 -24.81 1.66 11.47
C ASP A 435 -25.14 0.16 11.37
N LEU A 436 -26.36 -0.19 10.97
CA LEU A 436 -26.71 -1.58 10.65
C LEU A 436 -25.90 -2.10 9.46
N ALA A 437 -25.77 -1.31 8.39
CA ALA A 437 -24.99 -1.69 7.23
C ALA A 437 -23.49 -1.84 7.53
N ILE A 438 -22.92 -1.02 8.43
CA ILE A 438 -21.52 -1.13 8.89
C ILE A 438 -21.27 -2.47 9.58
N LYS A 439 -22.20 -2.91 10.44
CA LYS A 439 -22.12 -4.22 11.11
C LYS A 439 -22.11 -5.36 10.09
N ASN A 440 -23.00 -5.30 9.10
CA ASN A 440 -23.08 -6.31 8.04
C ASN A 440 -21.84 -6.28 7.14
N PHE A 441 -21.33 -5.09 6.83
CA PHE A 441 -20.13 -4.90 6.01
C PHE A 441 -18.92 -5.67 6.55
N LEU A 442 -18.65 -5.56 7.85
CA LEU A 442 -17.51 -6.23 8.48
C LEU A 442 -17.60 -7.76 8.44
N ASN A 443 -18.80 -8.32 8.24
CA ASN A 443 -19.03 -9.77 8.15
C ASN A 443 -19.07 -10.25 6.69
N GLU A 444 -19.73 -9.50 5.80
CA GLU A 444 -20.00 -9.91 4.42
C GLU A 444 -18.96 -9.40 3.40
N ARG A 445 -18.28 -8.28 3.70
CA ARG A 445 -17.42 -7.54 2.75
C ARG A 445 -16.00 -7.30 3.28
N SER A 446 -15.58 -8.05 4.30
CA SER A 446 -14.24 -7.94 4.90
C SER A 446 -13.10 -8.17 3.90
N SER A 447 -13.31 -8.97 2.85
CA SER A 447 -12.33 -9.20 1.77
C SER A 447 -11.94 -7.92 1.03
N LEU A 448 -12.83 -6.94 0.92
CA LEU A 448 -12.52 -5.64 0.31
C LEU A 448 -11.54 -4.84 1.18
N LEU A 449 -11.68 -4.89 2.51
CA LEU A 449 -10.73 -4.28 3.44
C LEU A 449 -9.39 -5.02 3.38
N GLY A 450 -9.42 -6.35 3.33
CA GLY A 450 -8.22 -7.18 3.10
C GLY A 450 -7.46 -6.73 1.86
N GLN A 451 -8.12 -6.60 0.71
CA GLN A 451 -7.50 -6.14 -0.54
C GLN A 451 -6.82 -4.76 -0.46
N ILE A 452 -7.35 -3.86 0.38
CA ILE A 452 -6.76 -2.53 0.62
C ILE A 452 -5.51 -2.65 1.50
N VAL A 453 -5.61 -3.45 2.58
CA VAL A 453 -4.53 -3.66 3.55
C VAL A 453 -3.36 -4.44 2.96
N THR A 454 -3.63 -5.48 2.17
CA THR A 454 -2.61 -6.38 1.63
C THR A 454 -1.50 -5.63 0.88
N VAL A 455 -1.83 -4.56 0.16
CA VAL A 455 -0.82 -3.73 -0.51
C VAL A 455 0.17 -3.14 0.50
N LEU A 456 -0.32 -2.58 1.60
CA LEU A 456 0.55 -2.00 2.64
C LEU A 456 1.31 -3.12 3.37
N ASP A 457 0.64 -4.21 3.72
CA ASP A 457 1.23 -5.36 4.43
C ASP A 457 2.39 -6.00 3.63
N GLU A 458 2.20 -6.22 2.33
CA GLU A 458 3.18 -6.90 1.47
C GLU A 458 4.28 -5.96 0.96
N GLN A 459 3.93 -4.72 0.60
CA GLN A 459 4.84 -3.82 -0.12
C GLN A 459 5.46 -2.73 0.76
N TYR A 460 4.81 -2.40 1.88
CA TYR A 460 5.24 -1.34 2.80
C TYR A 460 5.10 -1.81 4.27
N PRO A 461 5.78 -2.89 4.66
CA PRO A 461 5.57 -3.54 5.95
C PRO A 461 5.83 -2.62 7.15
N ASP A 462 6.77 -1.70 7.03
CA ASP A 462 7.10 -0.72 8.07
C ASP A 462 5.94 0.26 8.29
N GLU A 463 5.36 0.78 7.21
CA GLU A 463 4.18 1.64 7.29
C GLU A 463 2.95 0.87 7.77
N TYR A 464 2.80 -0.39 7.37
CA TYR A 464 1.72 -1.25 7.84
C TYR A 464 1.77 -1.44 9.36
N LEU A 465 2.97 -1.59 9.94
CA LEU A 465 3.15 -1.63 11.40
C LEU A 465 2.69 -0.33 12.08
N LEU A 466 3.03 0.83 11.52
CA LEU A 466 2.59 2.12 12.06
C LEU A 466 1.08 2.28 11.98
N LEU A 467 0.47 1.78 10.91
CA LEU A 467 -0.97 1.68 10.76
C LEU A 467 -1.59 0.72 11.80
N GLU A 468 -0.93 -0.38 12.17
CA GLU A 468 -1.35 -1.26 13.28
C GLU A 468 -1.28 -0.55 14.64
N PHE A 469 -0.21 0.22 14.91
CA PHE A 469 -0.11 1.03 16.12
C PHE A 469 -1.29 2.01 16.24
N LEU A 470 -1.54 2.77 15.18
CA LEU A 470 -2.60 3.77 15.18
C LEU A 470 -3.99 3.12 15.27
N ALA A 471 -4.21 1.99 14.60
CA ALA A 471 -5.46 1.24 14.67
C ALA A 471 -5.72 0.63 16.05
N THR A 472 -4.68 0.16 16.75
CA THR A 472 -4.80 -0.48 18.08
C THR A 472 -4.72 0.50 19.25
N GLY A 473 -4.55 1.80 18.99
CA GLY A 473 -4.54 2.86 20.00
C GLY A 473 -3.16 3.13 20.61
N ARG A 474 -2.10 2.61 20.02
CA ARG A 474 -0.68 2.79 20.41
C ARG A 474 -0.12 4.10 19.85
N VAL A 475 -0.77 5.20 20.21
CA VAL A 475 -0.53 6.52 19.60
C VAL A 475 0.83 7.11 19.98
N ALA A 476 1.35 6.79 21.16
CA ALA A 476 2.66 7.27 21.60
C ALA A 476 3.78 6.67 20.75
N GLU A 477 3.73 5.36 20.53
CA GLU A 477 4.67 4.63 19.68
C GLU A 477 4.59 5.11 18.23
N PHE A 478 3.37 5.23 17.68
CA PHE A 478 3.15 5.77 16.34
C PHE A 478 3.81 7.14 16.16
N ARG A 479 3.62 8.08 17.10
CA ARG A 479 4.18 9.44 17.01
C ARG A 479 5.69 9.46 17.11
N GLN A 480 6.26 8.65 18.00
CA GLN A 480 7.71 8.57 18.15
C GLN A 480 8.34 8.08 16.84
N TYR A 481 7.82 6.99 16.27
CA TYR A 481 8.31 6.46 15.01
C TYR A 481 8.08 7.42 13.85
N ALA A 482 6.91 8.04 13.76
CA ALA A 482 6.63 9.03 12.72
C ALA A 482 7.58 10.24 12.77
N ALA A 483 8.01 10.65 13.97
CA ALA A 483 8.95 11.75 14.14
C ALA A 483 10.40 11.34 13.80
N GLU A 484 10.77 10.10 14.11
CA GLU A 484 12.11 9.56 13.85
C GLU A 484 12.30 9.13 12.38
N PHE A 485 11.26 8.60 11.76
CA PHE A 485 11.24 8.07 10.39
C PHE A 485 10.08 8.66 9.56
N PRO A 486 10.16 9.94 9.13
CA PRO A 486 9.09 10.57 8.37
C PRO A 486 8.77 9.88 7.04
N SER A 487 9.73 9.15 6.45
CA SER A 487 9.53 8.35 5.23
C SER A 487 8.50 7.24 5.43
N ASP A 488 8.42 6.68 6.62
CA ASP A 488 7.64 5.46 6.91
C ASP A 488 6.16 5.79 7.21
N VAL A 489 5.79 7.07 7.08
CA VAL A 489 4.41 7.54 7.15
C VAL A 489 4.00 8.22 5.84
N ALA A 490 4.92 8.34 4.88
CA ALA A 490 4.72 9.12 3.67
C ALA A 490 3.51 8.62 2.87
N HIS A 491 3.35 7.31 2.68
CA HIS A 491 2.20 6.81 1.93
C HIS A 491 0.93 6.75 2.77
N LEU A 492 1.01 6.56 4.09
CA LEU A 492 -0.16 6.67 4.97
C LEU A 492 -0.80 8.06 4.88
N LEU A 493 0.04 9.11 4.79
CA LEU A 493 -0.38 10.49 4.54
C LEU A 493 -0.81 10.71 3.08
N GLY A 494 -0.04 10.20 2.13
CA GLY A 494 -0.32 10.29 0.70
C GLY A 494 -1.69 9.71 0.34
N TYR A 495 -2.01 8.55 0.91
CA TYR A 495 -3.29 7.85 0.75
C TYR A 495 -4.41 8.39 1.64
N GLY A 496 -4.13 9.35 2.54
CA GLY A 496 -5.12 9.93 3.43
C GLY A 496 -5.71 8.94 4.43
N ILE A 497 -4.97 7.89 4.79
CA ILE A 497 -5.33 6.97 5.90
C ILE A 497 -5.04 7.65 7.25
N CYS A 498 -3.99 8.47 7.26
CA CYS A 498 -3.61 9.39 8.32
C CYS A 498 -3.53 10.81 7.72
N THR A 499 -3.92 11.84 8.48
CA THR A 499 -3.90 13.23 8.00
C THR A 499 -2.72 14.02 8.54
N ASP A 500 -2.38 13.83 9.81
CA ASP A 500 -1.22 14.42 10.47
C ASP A 500 -0.66 13.45 11.52
N PRO A 501 0.60 13.02 11.42
CA PRO A 501 1.15 12.05 12.36
C PRO A 501 1.15 12.52 13.81
N ASN A 502 1.27 13.84 14.04
CA ASN A 502 1.39 14.41 15.38
C ASN A 502 0.03 14.48 16.11
N SER A 503 -1.05 14.75 15.38
CA SER A 503 -2.38 14.89 15.97
C SER A 503 -3.27 13.67 15.83
N SER A 504 -2.98 12.78 14.86
CA SER A 504 -3.75 11.56 14.64
C SER A 504 -3.83 10.69 15.90
N ARG A 505 -5.02 10.16 16.15
CA ARG A 505 -5.31 9.24 17.27
C ARG A 505 -5.92 7.92 16.81
N ARG A 506 -6.33 7.86 15.55
CA ARG A 506 -7.10 6.79 14.93
C ARG A 506 -6.96 6.91 13.41
N LEU A 507 -7.35 5.88 12.65
CA LEU A 507 -7.38 5.98 11.20
C LEU A 507 -8.56 6.82 10.73
N GLU A 508 -8.43 7.48 9.57
CA GLU A 508 -9.54 8.21 8.93
C GLU A 508 -10.64 7.27 8.41
N ILE A 509 -10.33 5.98 8.20
CA ILE A 509 -11.26 4.96 7.73
C ILE A 509 -11.63 4.04 8.92
N GLU A 510 -12.78 4.28 9.56
CA GLU A 510 -13.25 3.52 10.74
C GLU A 510 -13.41 2.01 10.46
N LEU A 511 -13.92 1.64 9.29
CA LEU A 511 -14.06 0.24 8.87
C LEU A 511 -12.69 -0.48 8.81
N LEU A 512 -11.68 0.22 8.30
CA LEU A 512 -10.32 -0.30 8.18
C LEU A 512 -9.71 -0.50 9.57
N GLN A 513 -9.85 0.49 10.44
CA GLN A 513 -9.41 0.40 11.83
C GLN A 513 -10.03 -0.79 12.56
N THR A 514 -11.35 -0.95 12.45
CA THR A 514 -12.06 -2.06 13.09
C THR A 514 -11.61 -3.42 12.54
N PHE A 515 -11.35 -3.49 11.23
CA PHE A 515 -10.85 -4.70 10.58
C PHE A 515 -9.45 -5.10 11.09
N ILE A 516 -8.52 -4.16 11.18
CA ILE A 516 -7.16 -4.40 11.71
C ILE A 516 -7.23 -4.82 13.17
N GLN A 517 -8.02 -4.13 14.00
CA GLN A 517 -8.21 -4.52 15.41
C GLN A 517 -8.74 -5.96 15.58
N ARG A 518 -9.67 -6.41 14.71
CA ARG A 518 -10.16 -7.80 14.71
C ARG A 518 -9.06 -8.79 14.29
N ARG A 519 -8.25 -8.44 13.30
CA ARG A 519 -7.11 -9.25 12.82
C ARG A 519 -6.08 -9.43 13.94
N GLU A 520 -5.68 -8.34 14.59
CA GLU A 520 -4.68 -8.36 15.68
C GLU A 520 -5.16 -9.13 16.90
N ARG A 521 -6.44 -8.95 17.30
CA ARG A 521 -7.01 -9.75 18.38
C ARG A 521 -6.98 -11.24 18.08
N SER A 522 -7.25 -11.62 16.83
CA SER A 522 -7.20 -13.01 16.37
C SER A 522 -5.77 -13.55 16.37
N LYS A 523 -4.78 -12.76 15.93
CA LYS A 523 -3.34 -13.10 16.03
C LYS A 523 -2.92 -13.31 17.49
N ALA A 524 -3.32 -12.44 18.41
CA ALA A 524 -2.98 -12.56 19.84
C ALA A 524 -3.60 -13.81 20.49
N LEU A 525 -4.83 -14.16 20.11
CA LEU A 525 -5.51 -15.40 20.52
C LEU A 525 -4.84 -16.66 19.95
N ALA A 526 -4.27 -16.58 18.74
CA ALA A 526 -3.48 -17.68 18.16
C ALA A 526 -2.07 -17.79 18.77
N ALA A 527 -1.43 -16.64 19.06
CA ALA A 527 -0.09 -16.57 19.64
C ALA A 527 -0.03 -17.02 21.10
N THR A 528 -1.15 -16.96 21.82
CA THR A 528 -1.27 -17.55 23.17
C THR A 528 -1.26 -19.09 23.16
N GLY A 529 -1.26 -19.72 21.98
CA GLY A 529 -1.37 -21.17 21.78
C GLY A 529 -0.16 -21.93 21.25
N THR A 530 1.07 -21.38 21.11
CA THR A 530 2.21 -22.17 20.56
C THR A 530 3.55 -22.03 21.29
N VAL A 531 4.05 -23.21 21.64
CA VAL A 531 5.41 -23.61 22.02
C VAL A 531 6.42 -23.17 20.93
N GLY A 532 7.65 -22.83 21.31
CA GLY A 532 8.72 -22.43 20.38
C GLY A 532 8.98 -23.43 19.24
N LEU A 533 9.72 -23.00 18.21
CA LEU A 533 9.97 -23.82 17.01
C LEU A 533 10.59 -25.18 17.41
N PRO A 534 9.97 -26.32 17.05
CA PRO A 534 10.50 -27.62 17.40
C PRO A 534 11.80 -27.93 16.64
N PRO A 535 12.69 -28.79 17.18
CA PRO A 535 13.83 -29.33 16.46
C PRO A 535 13.44 -29.90 15.09
N GLY A 536 14.20 -29.54 14.06
CA GLY A 536 13.94 -29.88 12.67
C GLY A 536 13.16 -28.83 11.87
N SER A 537 12.64 -27.78 12.51
CA SER A 537 12.05 -26.63 11.81
C SER A 537 13.09 -25.89 10.97
N MET A 538 12.67 -25.24 9.88
CA MET A 538 13.54 -24.44 9.02
C MET A 538 13.22 -22.95 9.21
N ILE A 539 14.25 -22.12 9.34
CA ILE A 539 14.18 -20.66 9.22
C ILE A 539 15.09 -20.31 8.06
N ASP A 540 14.49 -19.99 6.92
CA ASP A 540 15.21 -19.83 5.65
C ASP A 540 16.07 -21.08 5.34
N GLU A 541 17.39 -20.94 5.23
CA GLU A 541 18.32 -22.05 5.03
C GLU A 541 18.83 -22.72 6.33
N TYR A 542 18.43 -22.21 7.50
CA TYR A 542 18.92 -22.65 8.81
C TYR A 542 17.98 -23.68 9.45
N LYS A 543 18.51 -24.87 9.77
CA LYS A 543 17.74 -25.95 10.39
C LYS A 543 17.84 -25.90 11.92
N ILE A 544 16.73 -25.63 12.60
CA ILE A 544 16.67 -25.54 14.06
C ILE A 544 17.02 -26.89 14.71
N VAL A 545 18.01 -26.88 15.60
CA VAL A 545 18.46 -28.04 16.38
C VAL A 545 17.81 -28.03 17.77
N SER A 546 17.87 -26.89 18.46
CA SER A 546 17.32 -26.73 19.81
C SER A 546 17.12 -25.27 20.18
N SER A 547 16.17 -24.98 21.07
CA SER A 547 16.09 -23.66 21.73
C SER A 547 17.20 -23.53 22.77
N ILE A 548 18.01 -22.47 22.68
CA ILE A 548 19.16 -22.21 23.58
C ILE A 548 18.95 -21.00 24.48
N GLY A 549 17.85 -20.25 24.31
CA GLY A 549 17.46 -19.14 25.18
C GLY A 549 16.13 -19.38 25.90
N HIS A 550 15.84 -18.55 26.90
CA HIS A 550 14.56 -18.60 27.62
C HIS A 550 13.37 -18.34 26.69
N VAL A 551 12.38 -19.23 26.74
CA VAL A 551 11.09 -19.07 26.07
C VAL A 551 10.23 -18.11 26.91
N GLY A 552 10.47 -16.81 26.75
CA GLY A 552 9.74 -15.76 27.46
C GLY A 552 10.32 -14.39 27.14
N GLY A 553 9.68 -13.65 26.22
CA GLY A 553 10.14 -12.35 25.73
C GLY A 553 9.76 -12.09 24.27
N TYR A 554 10.24 -10.99 23.69
CA TYR A 554 9.96 -10.55 22.31
C TYR A 554 10.71 -11.32 21.22
N SER A 555 11.69 -12.15 21.59
CA SER A 555 12.46 -12.98 20.68
C SER A 555 12.73 -14.37 21.29
N THR A 556 13.20 -15.30 20.47
CA THR A 556 13.65 -16.63 20.92
C THR A 556 14.92 -16.99 20.17
N VAL A 557 15.92 -17.53 20.88
CA VAL A 557 17.22 -17.89 20.31
C VAL A 557 17.34 -19.41 20.20
N TYR A 558 17.73 -19.86 19.02
CA TYR A 558 17.87 -21.26 18.66
C TYR A 558 19.31 -21.56 18.21
N ALA A 559 19.81 -22.75 18.51
CA ALA A 559 20.93 -23.32 17.76
C ALA A 559 20.40 -23.90 16.46
N ALA A 560 21.07 -23.63 15.34
CA ALA A 560 20.67 -24.12 14.03
C ALA A 560 21.88 -24.60 13.22
N ASP A 561 21.68 -25.61 12.38
CA ASP A 561 22.67 -26.08 11.43
C ASP A 561 22.55 -25.31 10.10
N THR A 562 23.68 -24.87 9.58
CA THR A 562 23.81 -24.27 8.24
C THR A 562 23.84 -25.35 7.15
N PRO A 563 23.59 -25.00 5.86
CA PRO A 563 23.69 -25.96 4.75
C PRO A 563 25.04 -26.67 4.60
N ILE A 564 26.12 -26.05 5.12
CA ILE A 564 27.50 -26.54 5.04
C ILE A 564 27.88 -27.34 6.30
N GLY A 565 26.98 -27.48 7.27
CA GLY A 565 27.13 -28.34 8.45
C GLY A 565 27.78 -27.68 9.67
N SER A 566 28.01 -26.37 9.67
CA SER A 566 28.38 -25.63 10.89
C SER A 566 27.15 -25.19 11.68
N THR A 567 27.26 -25.10 13.00
CA THR A 567 26.19 -24.63 13.90
C THR A 567 26.29 -23.11 14.13
N VAL A 568 25.14 -22.44 14.11
CA VAL A 568 24.96 -21.00 14.31
C VAL A 568 23.88 -20.73 15.35
N ALA A 569 23.87 -19.51 15.91
CA ALA A 569 22.79 -19.05 16.77
C ALA A 569 21.81 -18.18 15.95
N VAL A 570 20.55 -18.60 15.88
CA VAL A 570 19.48 -17.91 15.16
C VAL A 570 18.52 -17.29 16.17
N LYS A 571 18.46 -15.97 16.19
CA LYS A 571 17.53 -15.20 17.00
C LYS A 571 16.32 -14.81 16.17
N VAL A 572 15.15 -15.32 16.52
CA VAL A 572 13.88 -15.06 15.82
C VAL A 572 13.05 -14.07 16.63
N PHE A 573 12.61 -12.99 16.01
CA PHE A 573 11.79 -11.94 16.63
C PHE A 573 10.30 -12.23 16.40
N ARG A 574 9.48 -12.14 17.45
CA ARG A 574 8.03 -12.42 17.37
C ARG A 574 7.25 -11.35 16.60
N SER A 575 7.77 -10.12 16.63
CA SER A 575 7.36 -8.99 15.79
C SER A 575 8.58 -8.12 15.58
N GLY A 576 8.79 -7.62 14.36
CA GLY A 576 9.84 -6.63 14.15
C GLY A 576 9.96 -6.08 12.74
N LEU A 577 10.63 -4.93 12.63
CA LEU A 577 10.92 -4.28 11.35
C LEU A 577 12.32 -4.65 10.88
N LEU A 578 12.42 -5.16 9.65
CA LEU A 578 13.70 -5.53 9.05
C LEU A 578 14.59 -4.30 8.86
N SER A 579 14.01 -3.14 8.54
CA SER A 579 14.72 -1.87 8.38
C SER A 579 15.43 -1.41 9.66
N ILE A 580 14.79 -1.58 10.83
CA ILE A 580 15.43 -1.31 12.13
C ILE A 580 16.58 -2.29 12.36
N LEU A 581 16.32 -3.58 12.13
CA LEU A 581 17.35 -4.61 12.33
C LEU A 581 18.56 -4.33 11.43
N GLN A 582 18.33 -3.99 10.16
CA GLN A 582 19.36 -3.63 9.20
C GLN A 582 20.17 -2.43 9.67
N ARG A 583 19.52 -1.32 10.06
CA ARG A 583 20.20 -0.09 10.50
C ARG A 583 21.06 -0.30 11.75
N GLU A 584 20.63 -1.15 12.67
CA GLU A 584 21.38 -1.45 13.90
C GLU A 584 22.48 -2.50 13.65
N LEU A 585 22.32 -3.40 12.67
CA LEU A 585 23.30 -4.46 12.39
C LEU A 585 24.39 -4.06 11.40
N GLU A 586 24.16 -3.13 10.48
CA GLU A 586 25.17 -2.68 9.52
C GLU A 586 26.48 -2.23 10.22
N PRO A 587 26.45 -1.38 11.26
CA PRO A 587 27.68 -1.02 12.00
C PRO A 587 28.31 -2.19 12.75
N LEU A 588 27.50 -3.16 13.21
CA LEU A 588 27.97 -4.36 13.91
C LEU A 588 28.66 -5.36 12.98
N GLN A 589 28.24 -5.45 11.71
CA GLN A 589 28.88 -6.31 10.72
C GLN A 589 30.29 -5.86 10.36
N GLU A 590 30.59 -4.56 10.49
CA GLU A 590 31.92 -4.00 10.24
C GLU A 590 32.91 -4.22 11.40
N ILE A 591 32.42 -4.51 12.62
CA ILE A 591 33.27 -4.74 13.78
C ILE A 591 33.87 -6.14 13.75
N SER A 592 35.19 -6.21 13.64
CA SER A 592 35.95 -7.44 13.77
C SER A 592 36.80 -7.44 15.04
N HIS A 593 36.25 -7.93 16.16
CA HIS A 593 36.97 -8.05 17.42
C HIS A 593 36.75 -9.43 18.08
N PRO A 594 37.78 -10.10 18.64
CA PRO A 594 37.66 -11.47 19.19
C PRO A 594 36.71 -11.60 20.39
N ASN A 595 36.37 -10.50 21.05
CA ASN A 595 35.48 -10.44 22.22
C ASN A 595 34.10 -9.79 21.91
N VAL A 596 33.76 -9.64 20.62
CA VAL A 596 32.44 -9.20 20.14
C VAL A 596 31.86 -10.33 19.28
N VAL A 597 30.57 -10.64 19.45
CA VAL A 597 29.92 -11.67 18.64
C VAL A 597 29.90 -11.29 17.16
N LYS A 598 30.25 -12.23 16.30
CA LYS A 598 30.15 -12.03 14.85
C LYS A 598 28.71 -12.22 14.37
N VAL A 599 28.14 -11.17 13.79
CA VAL A 599 26.89 -11.23 13.02
C VAL A 599 27.21 -11.82 11.65
N LEU A 600 26.54 -12.92 11.31
CA LEU A 600 26.77 -13.66 10.07
C LEU A 600 25.76 -13.27 8.99
N ASP A 601 24.49 -13.13 9.39
CA ASP A 601 23.38 -12.91 8.47
C ASP A 601 22.16 -12.34 9.23
N TYR A 602 21.20 -11.79 8.50
CA TYR A 602 19.91 -11.36 9.02
C TYR A 602 18.88 -11.34 7.88
N GLY A 603 17.61 -11.52 8.20
CA GLY A 603 16.60 -11.58 7.16
C GLY A 603 15.17 -11.61 7.68
N LYS A 604 14.27 -11.84 6.74
CA LYS A 604 12.84 -12.02 6.98
C LYS A 604 12.38 -13.26 6.25
N THR A 605 11.75 -14.18 6.96
CA THR A 605 11.20 -15.40 6.38
C THR A 605 9.98 -15.10 5.50
N ALA A 606 9.57 -16.05 4.66
CA ALA A 606 8.40 -15.90 3.79
C ALA A 606 7.08 -15.68 4.55
N ASP A 607 6.97 -16.20 5.77
CA ASP A 607 5.85 -15.98 6.69
C ASP A 607 5.99 -14.70 7.53
N GLY A 608 7.06 -13.92 7.29
CA GLY A 608 7.22 -12.56 7.79
C GLY A 608 7.97 -12.44 9.12
N LEU A 609 8.54 -13.54 9.65
CA LEU A 609 9.35 -13.50 10.86
C LEU A 609 10.71 -12.91 10.56
N VAL A 610 11.09 -11.88 11.31
CA VAL A 610 12.43 -11.29 11.24
C VAL A 610 13.38 -12.16 12.07
N TYR A 611 14.59 -12.39 11.56
CA TYR A 611 15.62 -13.17 12.24
C TYR A 611 17.01 -12.55 12.08
N MET A 612 17.90 -12.88 13.02
CA MET A 612 19.32 -12.53 13.00
C MET A 612 20.13 -13.79 13.28
N VAL A 613 21.24 -13.97 12.57
CA VAL A 613 22.15 -15.10 12.69
C VAL A 613 23.51 -14.62 13.14
N THR A 614 24.01 -15.24 14.21
CA THR A 614 25.36 -14.98 14.73
C THR A 614 26.15 -16.27 14.80
N GLU A 615 27.46 -16.15 15.02
CA GLU A 615 28.26 -17.31 15.41
C GLU A 615 27.67 -17.96 16.67
N TYR A 616 27.72 -19.30 16.73
CA TYR A 616 27.37 -20.05 17.93
C TYR A 616 28.56 -20.06 18.90
N LEU A 617 28.35 -19.65 20.14
CA LEU A 617 29.39 -19.63 21.17
C LEU A 617 29.18 -20.79 22.15
N GLU A 618 30.15 -21.68 22.23
CA GLU A 618 30.19 -22.74 23.24
C GLU A 618 30.72 -22.18 24.56
N GLY A 619 29.87 -22.15 25.59
CA GLY A 619 30.21 -21.66 26.92
C GLY A 619 28.99 -21.23 27.74
N ASP A 620 29.22 -20.91 29.01
CA ASP A 620 28.18 -20.39 29.90
C ASP A 620 28.17 -18.85 29.90
N SER A 621 26.98 -18.28 30.08
CA SER A 621 26.90 -16.84 30.38
C SER A 621 27.59 -16.51 31.71
N LEU A 622 28.06 -15.27 31.87
CA LEU A 622 28.69 -14.83 33.12
C LEU A 622 27.75 -14.89 34.32
N ARG A 623 26.43 -15.00 34.11
CA ARG A 623 25.46 -15.30 35.18
C ARG A 623 25.83 -16.56 35.98
N ALA A 624 26.41 -17.58 35.33
CA ALA A 624 26.86 -18.79 36.00
C ALA A 624 27.93 -18.53 37.09
N TYR A 625 28.62 -17.38 37.03
CA TYR A 625 29.67 -16.96 37.97
C TYR A 625 29.14 -16.02 39.06
N CYS A 626 27.84 -15.68 39.05
CA CYS A 626 27.19 -14.81 40.04
C CYS A 626 26.76 -15.57 41.32
N THR A 627 27.41 -16.68 41.65
CA THR A 627 27.19 -17.41 42.91
C THR A 627 28.49 -17.57 43.69
N ARG A 628 28.41 -17.64 45.02
CA ARG A 628 29.59 -17.74 45.89
C ARG A 628 30.47 -18.95 45.56
N SER A 629 29.88 -20.06 45.16
CA SER A 629 30.60 -21.29 44.80
C SER A 629 31.27 -21.25 43.43
N THR A 630 30.81 -20.38 42.52
CA THR A 630 31.24 -20.36 41.11
C THR A 630 31.91 -19.05 40.70
N ARG A 631 32.11 -18.12 41.64
CA ARG A 631 32.72 -16.82 41.36
C ARG A 631 34.11 -16.94 40.75
N ALA A 632 34.42 -16.04 39.81
CA ALA A 632 35.73 -16.01 39.19
C ALA A 632 36.78 -15.42 40.15
N SER A 633 38.02 -15.91 40.08
CA SER A 633 39.14 -15.30 40.81
C SER A 633 39.42 -13.89 40.30
N GLU A 634 39.93 -13.01 41.16
CA GLU A 634 40.25 -11.62 40.77
C GLU A 634 41.17 -11.54 39.55
N ARG A 635 42.11 -12.49 39.40
CA ARG A 635 42.99 -12.58 38.22
C ARG A 635 42.21 -12.86 36.94
N VAL A 636 41.23 -13.75 37.00
CA VAL A 636 40.35 -14.09 35.87
C VAL A 636 39.44 -12.92 35.55
N VAL A 637 38.85 -12.30 36.58
CA VAL A 637 38.02 -11.09 36.43
C VAL A 637 38.82 -9.97 35.76
N ALA A 638 40.05 -9.69 36.20
CA ALA A 638 40.88 -8.65 35.59
C ALA A 638 41.18 -8.96 34.12
N SER A 639 41.41 -10.24 33.77
CA SER A 639 41.60 -10.67 32.38
C SER A 639 40.34 -10.46 31.53
N TRP A 640 39.18 -10.88 32.03
CA TRP A 640 37.89 -10.68 31.33
C TRP A 640 37.53 -9.21 31.21
N LEU A 641 37.80 -8.40 32.24
CA LEU A 641 37.57 -6.97 32.23
C LEU A 641 38.43 -6.29 31.16
N ALA A 642 39.71 -6.68 31.02
CA ALA A 642 40.58 -6.18 29.96
C ALA A 642 40.07 -6.56 28.56
N GLN A 643 39.58 -7.80 28.38
CA GLN A 643 39.01 -8.27 27.11
C GLN A 643 37.75 -7.50 26.71
N LEU A 644 36.82 -7.29 27.65
CA LEU A 644 35.57 -6.56 27.42
C LEU A 644 35.82 -5.07 27.20
N LEU A 645 36.73 -4.46 27.94
CA LEU A 645 37.11 -3.06 27.71
C LEU A 645 37.81 -2.88 26.36
N SER A 646 38.63 -3.84 25.92
CA SER A 646 39.20 -3.85 24.56
C SER A 646 38.10 -3.92 23.50
N ALA A 647 37.09 -4.76 23.70
CA ALA A 647 35.93 -4.82 22.81
C ALA A 647 35.21 -3.46 22.75
N MET A 648 34.91 -2.86 23.90
CA MET A 648 34.22 -1.57 23.97
C MET A 648 35.01 -0.44 23.30
N VAL A 649 36.35 -0.45 23.37
CA VAL A 649 37.18 0.50 22.62
C VAL A 649 36.96 0.38 21.10
N SER A 650 36.75 -0.84 20.59
CA SER A 650 36.56 -1.08 19.15
C SER A 650 35.21 -0.61 18.60
N PHE A 651 34.19 -0.42 19.46
CA PHE A 651 32.85 -0.03 19.01
C PHE A 651 32.30 1.24 19.66
N HIS A 652 32.92 1.81 20.68
CA HIS A 652 32.46 3.05 21.30
C HIS A 652 32.82 4.30 20.47
N PRO A 653 31.92 5.29 20.36
CA PRO A 653 32.22 6.55 19.66
C PRO A 653 33.33 7.33 20.37
N ASN A 654 34.31 7.81 19.58
CA ASN A 654 35.46 8.56 20.09
C ASN A 654 35.48 10.01 19.60
N ASP A 655 34.49 10.79 20.05
CA ASP A 655 34.30 12.21 19.68
C ASP A 655 35.56 13.06 19.93
N ALA A 656 36.36 12.74 20.94
CA ALA A 656 37.61 13.43 21.24
C ALA A 656 38.72 13.13 20.22
N LYS A 657 38.84 11.87 19.75
CA LYS A 657 39.74 11.49 18.64
C LYS A 657 39.26 12.13 17.35
N VAL A 658 37.95 12.09 17.05
CA VAL A 658 37.35 12.76 15.87
C VAL A 658 37.63 14.26 15.87
N GLN A 659 37.42 14.96 16.99
CA GLN A 659 37.68 16.41 17.08
C GLN A 659 39.17 16.74 16.93
N ARG A 660 40.07 15.97 17.55
CA ARG A 660 41.52 16.16 17.41
C ARG A 660 41.99 15.97 15.97
N LEU A 661 41.58 14.88 15.33
CA LEU A 661 41.92 14.58 13.94
C LEU A 661 41.33 15.63 12.98
N ARG A 662 40.09 16.10 13.22
CA ARG A 662 39.49 17.21 12.45
C ARG A 662 40.20 18.55 12.62
N SER A 663 40.92 18.75 13.72
CA SER A 663 41.69 19.97 13.99
C SER A 663 43.16 19.89 13.56
N ALA A 664 43.59 18.78 12.95
CA ALA A 664 44.93 18.65 12.39
C ALA A 664 45.00 19.40 11.04
N ASP A 665 46.08 20.19 10.83
CA ASP A 665 46.27 20.98 9.61
C ASP A 665 46.50 20.10 8.35
N GLU A 666 47.03 18.88 8.52
CA GLU A 666 47.16 17.86 7.48
C GLU A 666 46.76 16.49 8.06
N LEU A 667 45.89 15.76 7.36
CA LEU A 667 45.49 14.39 7.68
C LEU A 667 46.27 13.41 6.80
N SER A 668 46.99 12.48 7.41
CA SER A 668 47.60 11.35 6.69
C SER A 668 46.57 10.30 6.27
N VAL A 669 46.98 9.34 5.44
CA VAL A 669 46.12 8.18 5.08
C VAL A 669 45.78 7.33 6.32
N ASP A 670 46.73 7.22 7.26
CA ASP A 670 46.49 6.55 8.54
C ASP A 670 45.51 7.36 9.42
N ASP A 671 45.61 8.70 9.43
CA ASP A 671 44.66 9.56 10.14
C ASP A 671 43.24 9.51 9.55
N LEU A 672 43.12 9.31 8.23
CA LEU A 672 41.83 9.10 7.57
C LEU A 672 41.21 7.75 7.98
N GLY A 673 42.02 6.69 8.06
CA GLY A 673 41.60 5.40 8.60
C GLY A 673 41.20 5.48 10.08
N ASP A 674 41.97 6.20 10.89
CA ASP A 674 41.70 6.46 12.30
C ASP A 674 40.44 7.34 12.51
N LEU A 675 40.17 8.27 11.59
CA LEU A 675 38.98 9.12 11.59
C LEU A 675 37.74 8.32 11.18
N GLU A 676 37.88 7.42 10.21
CA GLU A 676 36.83 6.51 9.78
C GLU A 676 36.48 5.54 10.92
N GLU A 677 37.46 4.92 11.56
CA GLU A 677 37.29 4.08 12.75
C GLU A 677 36.61 4.85 13.90
N ALA A 678 37.02 6.08 14.18
CA ALA A 678 36.45 6.90 15.25
C ALA A 678 35.02 7.43 14.98
N ARG A 679 34.57 7.42 13.71
CA ARG A 679 33.23 7.87 13.29
C ARG A 679 32.14 6.80 13.41
N HIS A 680 32.49 5.51 13.46
CA HIS A 680 31.53 4.39 13.38
C HIS A 680 31.12 3.80 14.74
N GLY A 681 31.24 4.56 15.83
CA GLY A 681 30.94 4.02 17.17
C GLY A 681 29.46 4.03 17.55
N PHE A 682 29.03 2.98 18.28
CA PHE A 682 27.73 2.87 18.95
C PHE A 682 27.90 2.40 20.40
N VAL A 683 26.79 2.28 21.15
CA VAL A 683 26.76 1.88 22.57
C VAL A 683 25.88 0.63 22.73
N HIS A 684 26.25 -0.28 23.63
CA HIS A 684 25.59 -1.59 23.80
C HIS A 684 24.25 -1.50 24.54
N ARG A 685 24.12 -0.59 25.52
CA ARG A 685 22.87 -0.24 26.26
C ARG A 685 22.32 -1.31 27.21
N ASP A 686 22.68 -2.58 27.07
CA ASP A 686 22.24 -3.67 27.97
C ASP A 686 23.37 -4.62 28.38
N ILE A 687 24.50 -4.10 28.86
CA ILE A 687 25.60 -4.95 29.38
C ILE A 687 25.19 -5.53 30.74
N LYS A 688 25.17 -6.86 30.84
CA LYS A 688 24.84 -7.63 32.05
C LYS A 688 25.42 -9.05 31.98
N PRO A 689 25.48 -9.81 33.09
CA PRO A 689 26.08 -11.14 33.10
C PRO A 689 25.48 -12.11 32.06
N GLU A 690 24.20 -12.00 31.73
CA GLU A 690 23.52 -12.83 30.73
C GLU A 690 24.01 -12.57 29.30
N ASN A 691 24.46 -11.35 29.01
CA ASN A 691 24.86 -10.90 27.68
C ASN A 691 26.38 -11.02 27.43
N ILE A 692 27.08 -11.78 28.27
CA ILE A 692 28.51 -12.07 28.10
C ILE A 692 28.72 -13.57 28.25
N ILE A 693 29.26 -14.22 27.21
CA ILE A 693 29.54 -15.66 27.20
C ILE A 693 31.01 -15.90 27.52
N ALA A 694 31.30 -16.70 28.55
CA ALA A 694 32.63 -17.23 28.81
C ALA A 694 32.88 -18.44 27.92
N SER A 695 33.56 -18.21 26.80
CA SER A 695 33.88 -19.22 25.78
C SER A 695 35.33 -19.74 25.88
N ASN A 696 35.68 -20.71 25.02
CA ASN A 696 37.03 -21.24 24.89
C ASN A 696 38.10 -20.18 24.50
N ARG A 697 37.71 -19.07 23.87
CA ARG A 697 38.60 -17.96 23.46
C ARG A 697 38.57 -16.77 24.41
N GLY A 698 37.89 -16.89 25.55
CA GLY A 698 37.68 -15.81 26.52
C GLY A 698 36.23 -15.34 26.56
N VAL A 699 36.00 -14.15 27.09
CA VAL A 699 34.65 -13.59 27.19
C VAL A 699 34.23 -12.89 25.90
N VAL A 700 33.01 -13.13 25.46
CA VAL A 700 32.46 -12.53 24.24
C VAL A 700 31.16 -11.80 24.58
N LEU A 701 31.06 -10.55 24.17
CA LEU A 701 29.87 -9.73 24.34
C LEU A 701 28.84 -10.09 23.25
N ILE A 702 27.61 -10.38 23.68
CA ILE A 702 26.48 -10.74 22.83
C ILE A 702 25.30 -9.79 23.07
N ASP A 703 24.32 -9.81 22.16
CA ASP A 703 23.01 -9.18 22.34
C ASP A 703 23.03 -7.66 22.63
N PHE A 704 23.42 -6.88 21.62
CA PHE A 704 23.53 -5.40 21.62
C PHE A 704 22.20 -4.64 21.74
N ASN A 705 21.28 -5.10 22.59
CA ASN A 705 19.92 -4.58 22.79
C ASN A 705 19.10 -4.32 21.50
N ILE A 706 19.50 -4.95 20.40
CA ILE A 706 18.82 -4.94 19.10
C ILE A 706 17.37 -5.42 19.25
N SER A 707 17.11 -6.30 20.22
CA SER A 707 15.80 -6.91 20.46
C SER A 707 14.72 -5.94 20.91
N SER A 708 15.04 -4.96 21.77
CA SER A 708 14.05 -4.00 22.28
C SER A 708 13.67 -2.91 21.27
N GLN A 709 14.48 -2.75 20.22
CA GLN A 709 14.28 -1.79 19.14
C GLN A 709 13.70 -2.45 17.89
N ALA A 710 14.18 -3.65 17.54
CA ALA A 710 13.66 -4.43 16.43
C ALA A 710 12.25 -4.94 16.73
N SER A 711 11.92 -5.31 17.98
CA SER A 711 10.55 -5.59 18.40
C SER A 711 9.88 -4.36 18.98
N MET A 712 8.58 -4.19 18.70
CA MET A 712 7.78 -2.99 19.02
C MET A 712 8.25 -2.28 20.31
N PRO A 713 8.42 -0.95 20.29
CA PRO A 713 9.04 -0.22 21.40
C PRO A 713 8.23 -0.45 22.68
N VAL A 714 8.83 -1.11 23.66
CA VAL A 714 8.36 -0.98 25.03
C VAL A 714 8.91 0.34 25.50
N ILE A 715 8.03 1.35 25.61
CA ILE A 715 8.32 2.55 26.39
C ILE A 715 8.32 2.14 27.86
N THR A 716 9.43 1.57 28.31
CA THR A 716 9.90 1.58 29.70
C THR A 716 11.41 1.68 29.63
N GLU A 717 12.00 2.61 30.38
CA GLU A 717 13.43 2.75 30.67
C GLU A 717 14.28 1.60 30.12
N SER A 718 14.87 1.76 28.93
CA SER A 718 15.47 0.65 28.18
C SER A 718 16.82 0.20 28.76
N GLY A 719 16.84 -0.29 29.98
CA GLY A 719 17.97 -0.98 30.60
C GLY A 719 17.45 -1.93 31.68
N THR A 720 18.17 -3.01 31.94
CA THR A 720 17.81 -3.93 33.03
C THR A 720 17.80 -3.14 34.35
N LEU A 721 16.68 -3.20 35.09
CA LEU A 721 16.46 -2.42 36.32
C LEU A 721 17.66 -2.59 37.27
N GLY A 722 18.26 -1.46 37.66
CA GLY A 722 19.43 -1.39 38.54
C GLY A 722 20.82 -1.50 37.90
N TYR A 723 20.91 -1.76 36.59
CA TYR A 723 22.18 -1.61 35.84
C TYR A 723 22.36 -0.19 35.29
N GLN A 724 21.37 0.69 35.45
CA GLN A 724 21.47 2.08 35.03
C GLN A 724 22.17 2.94 36.11
N PRO A 725 23.02 3.90 35.69
CA PRO A 725 23.66 4.80 36.63
C PRO A 725 22.63 5.76 37.26
N PRO A 726 22.77 6.11 38.56
CA PRO A 726 21.81 6.98 39.27
C PRO A 726 21.64 8.38 38.66
N ASP A 727 22.65 8.87 37.94
CA ASP A 727 22.68 10.18 37.31
C ASP A 727 22.27 10.18 35.83
N GLY A 728 21.81 9.03 35.30
CA GLY A 728 21.48 8.81 33.89
C GLY A 728 20.00 8.76 33.52
N ALA A 729 19.08 9.13 34.43
CA ALA A 729 17.65 9.07 34.15
C ALA A 729 17.22 10.09 33.06
N GLY A 730 17.03 9.60 31.83
CA GLY A 730 16.39 10.34 30.74
C GLY A 730 17.31 10.84 29.61
N VAL A 731 17.16 10.20 28.46
CA VAL A 731 17.32 10.75 27.09
C VAL A 731 18.68 10.66 26.39
N ARG A 732 19.80 10.21 27.00
CA ARG A 732 21.03 9.95 26.20
C ARG A 732 21.87 8.78 26.66
N TRP A 733 21.95 7.74 25.83
CA TRP A 733 22.91 6.64 25.97
C TRP A 733 24.31 7.13 25.59
N THR A 734 25.26 7.00 26.51
CA THR A 734 26.65 7.42 26.33
C THR A 734 27.61 6.27 26.72
N PRO A 735 28.86 6.26 26.21
CA PRO A 735 29.85 5.24 26.56
C PRO A 735 30.04 5.00 28.06
N ASP A 736 29.87 6.03 28.90
CA ASP A 736 29.99 5.88 30.35
C ASP A 736 28.86 5.08 31.00
N VAL A 737 27.70 4.96 30.34
CA VAL A 737 26.60 4.09 30.80
C VAL A 737 26.98 2.63 30.61
N ASP A 738 27.50 2.24 29.44
CA ASP A 738 28.01 0.88 29.20
C ASP A 738 29.16 0.55 30.18
N LEU A 739 30.04 1.51 30.48
CA LEU A 739 31.12 1.31 31.46
C LEU A 739 30.59 1.08 32.87
N TYR A 740 29.54 1.79 33.26
CA TYR A 740 28.86 1.57 34.53
C TYR A 740 28.24 0.16 34.58
N GLN A 741 27.51 -0.23 33.53
CA GLN A 741 26.89 -1.54 33.39
C GLN A 741 27.91 -2.68 33.45
N LEU A 742 29.04 -2.54 32.76
CA LEU A 742 30.15 -3.48 32.83
C LEU A 742 30.75 -3.54 34.24
N GLY A 743 30.90 -2.39 34.92
CA GLY A 743 31.37 -2.33 36.30
C GLY A 743 30.49 -3.11 37.26
N ILE A 744 29.17 -2.94 37.18
CA ILE A 744 28.18 -3.67 38.00
C ILE A 744 28.22 -5.18 37.69
N THR A 745 28.32 -5.53 36.41
CA THR A 745 28.46 -6.91 35.95
C THR A 745 29.69 -7.57 36.55
N MET A 746 30.84 -6.90 36.50
CA MET A 746 32.10 -7.46 37.00
C MET A 746 32.17 -7.48 38.53
N LEU A 747 31.49 -6.57 39.24
CA LEU A 747 31.32 -6.66 40.70
C LEU A 747 30.57 -7.94 41.10
N GLN A 748 29.47 -8.26 40.41
CA GLN A 748 28.69 -9.47 40.69
C GLN A 748 29.49 -10.76 40.47
N VAL A 749 30.22 -10.84 39.36
CA VAL A 749 31.07 -12.01 39.03
C VAL A 749 32.23 -12.13 40.03
N SER A 750 32.81 -11.01 40.48
CA SER A 750 33.91 -11.01 41.46
C SER A 750 33.46 -11.41 42.87
N LEU A 751 32.27 -10.96 43.27
CA LEU A 751 31.72 -11.21 44.60
C LEU A 751 30.94 -12.53 44.66
N GLY A 752 30.52 -13.07 43.52
CA GLY A 752 29.68 -14.25 43.44
C GLY A 752 28.27 -13.99 43.95
N ILE A 753 27.67 -12.88 43.55
CA ILE A 753 26.31 -12.48 43.96
C ILE A 753 25.46 -12.13 42.75
N GLU A 754 24.18 -12.45 42.81
CA GLU A 754 23.18 -12.04 41.82
C GLU A 754 22.50 -10.76 42.31
N PHE A 755 22.54 -9.69 41.51
CA PHE A 755 22.02 -8.38 41.87
C PHE A 755 20.66 -8.13 41.19
N THR A 756 19.65 -7.74 41.99
CA THR A 756 18.26 -7.55 41.50
C THR A 756 17.83 -6.09 41.37
N GLY A 757 18.73 -5.13 41.59
CA GLY A 757 18.53 -3.74 41.19
C GLY A 757 18.37 -2.69 42.30
N ASP A 758 17.92 -3.08 43.48
CA ASP A 758 17.51 -2.14 44.54
C ASP A 758 18.62 -1.75 45.55
N ASN A 759 19.84 -2.30 45.43
CA ASN A 759 20.87 -2.15 46.47
C ASN A 759 22.31 -1.95 45.96
N VAL A 760 22.51 -1.12 44.93
CA VAL A 760 23.85 -0.87 44.35
C VAL A 760 24.90 -0.47 45.40
N GLU A 761 24.49 0.24 46.45
CA GLU A 761 25.42 0.68 47.49
C GLU A 761 25.90 -0.47 48.39
N ASP A 762 25.11 -1.54 48.54
CA ASP A 762 25.50 -2.75 49.27
C ASP A 762 26.60 -3.50 48.52
N ILE A 763 26.46 -3.69 47.20
CA ILE A 763 27.47 -4.38 46.39
C ILE A 763 28.79 -3.57 46.34
N ARG A 764 28.70 -2.23 46.34
CA ARG A 764 29.87 -1.34 46.41
C ARG A 764 30.55 -1.39 47.79
N THR A 765 29.77 -1.48 48.87
CA THR A 765 30.31 -1.64 50.23
C THR A 765 31.03 -2.98 50.36
N LEU A 766 30.40 -4.08 49.92
CA LEU A 766 30.98 -5.41 49.94
C LEU A 766 32.27 -5.51 49.10
N ALA A 767 32.30 -4.81 47.96
CA ALA A 767 33.50 -4.73 47.11
C ALA A 767 34.70 -4.09 47.83
N ASN A 768 34.48 -3.10 48.70
CA ASN A 768 35.56 -2.50 49.50
C ASN A 768 36.09 -3.45 50.58
N GLU A 769 35.25 -4.35 51.08
CA GLU A 769 35.59 -5.28 52.16
C GLU A 769 36.26 -6.57 51.64
N GLU A 770 35.81 -7.09 50.50
CA GLU A 770 36.20 -8.42 50.02
C GLU A 770 37.19 -8.44 48.85
N LEU A 771 37.26 -7.38 48.03
CA LEU A 771 38.15 -7.35 46.86
C LEU A 771 39.51 -6.72 47.21
N SER A 772 40.55 -7.08 46.46
CA SER A 772 41.84 -6.42 46.58
C SER A 772 41.71 -4.91 46.32
N SER A 773 42.53 -4.13 47.04
CA SER A 773 42.54 -2.66 46.92
C SER A 773 42.79 -2.17 45.48
N GLN A 774 43.43 -2.99 44.64
CA GLN A 774 43.73 -2.67 43.26
C GLN A 774 42.51 -2.88 42.34
N LEU A 775 41.92 -4.08 42.32
CA LEU A 775 40.75 -4.38 41.48
C LEU A 775 39.50 -3.63 41.97
N GLY A 776 39.29 -3.57 43.29
CA GLY A 776 38.19 -2.85 43.91
C GLY A 776 38.16 -1.37 43.52
N ARG A 777 39.31 -0.68 43.53
CA ARG A 777 39.40 0.74 43.11
C ARG A 777 38.95 0.95 41.66
N ILE A 778 39.29 0.05 40.75
CA ILE A 778 38.90 0.18 39.34
C ILE A 778 37.39 -0.01 39.19
N LEU A 779 36.85 -1.10 39.73
CA LEU A 779 35.42 -1.41 39.62
C LEU A 779 34.54 -0.38 40.32
N LEU A 780 34.95 0.12 41.49
CA LEU A 780 34.24 1.18 42.21
C LEU A 780 34.27 2.52 41.49
N LYS A 781 35.34 2.80 40.73
CA LYS A 781 35.42 3.98 39.87
C LYS A 781 34.52 3.85 38.65
N MET A 782 34.44 2.67 38.03
CA MET A 782 33.49 2.40 36.93
C MET A 782 32.03 2.57 37.39
N THR A 783 31.72 2.17 38.62
CA THR A 783 30.36 2.21 39.19
C THR A 783 30.08 3.44 40.06
N ALA A 784 30.90 4.50 39.95
CA ALA A 784 30.70 5.71 40.76
C ALA A 784 29.34 6.37 40.43
N PRO A 785 28.57 6.85 41.43
CA PRO A 785 27.23 7.42 41.20
C PRO A 785 27.23 8.64 40.27
N SER A 786 28.30 9.44 40.30
CA SER A 786 28.46 10.63 39.44
C SER A 786 29.38 10.35 38.26
N ARG A 787 28.94 10.74 37.06
CA ARG A 787 29.67 10.66 35.79
C ARG A 787 31.06 11.27 35.85
N ALA A 788 31.20 12.41 36.53
CA ALA A 788 32.49 13.10 36.67
C ALA A 788 33.54 12.28 37.43
N GLN A 789 33.11 11.29 38.21
CA GLN A 789 33.97 10.40 38.98
C GLN A 789 34.26 9.08 38.27
N ARG A 790 33.54 8.76 37.18
CA ARG A 790 33.75 7.57 36.35
C ARG A 790 34.90 7.76 35.37
N TYR A 791 35.31 6.67 34.72
CA TYR A 791 36.20 6.76 33.56
C TYR A 791 35.47 7.46 32.40
N ALA A 792 36.17 8.36 31.71
CA ALA A 792 35.58 9.11 30.60
C ALA A 792 35.27 8.24 29.37
N ASN A 793 36.03 7.15 29.18
CA ASN A 793 35.91 6.22 28.05
C ASN A 793 36.52 4.85 28.41
N ALA A 794 36.27 3.84 27.56
CA ALA A 794 36.74 2.47 27.76
C ALA A 794 38.27 2.36 27.74
N ASP A 795 38.94 3.17 26.94
CA ASP A 795 40.41 3.19 26.83
C ASP A 795 41.09 3.57 28.16
N GLY A 796 40.58 4.60 28.84
CA GLY A 796 41.07 5.01 30.16
C GLY A 796 40.87 3.94 31.24
N ALA A 797 39.77 3.19 31.19
CA ALA A 797 39.54 2.05 32.08
C ALA A 797 40.47 0.87 31.72
N LEU A 798 40.67 0.58 30.44
CA LEU A 798 41.54 -0.48 29.95
C LEU A 798 43.00 -0.27 30.40
N GLY A 799 43.49 0.97 30.30
CA GLY A 799 44.82 1.35 30.78
C GLY A 799 45.01 1.06 32.28
N ALA A 800 44.00 1.35 33.10
CA ALA A 800 44.05 1.06 34.54
C ALA A 800 44.10 -0.45 34.83
N VAL A 801 43.37 -1.27 34.07
CA VAL A 801 43.35 -2.73 34.25
C VAL A 801 44.64 -3.38 33.77
N ARG A 802 45.21 -2.93 32.65
CA ARG A 802 46.52 -3.41 32.16
C ARG A 802 47.64 -3.14 33.15
N ALA A 803 47.57 -2.02 33.88
CA ALA A 803 48.52 -1.70 34.94
C ALA A 803 48.43 -2.64 36.17
N LEU A 804 47.38 -3.47 36.29
CA LEU A 804 47.29 -4.53 37.31
C LEU A 804 47.91 -5.86 36.87
N GLN A 805 48.14 -6.04 35.56
CA GLN A 805 48.66 -7.27 34.97
C GLN A 805 50.17 -7.21 34.72
N MET A 806 50.76 -6.01 34.82
CA MET A 806 52.21 -5.76 34.90
C MET A 806 52.66 -5.86 36.36
#